data_AF-A0A1V5NNG1-F1
#
_entry.id   AF-A0A1V5NNG1-F1
#
_cell.length_a   1.000
_cell.length_b   1.000
_cell.length_c   1.000
_cell.angle_alpha   90.00
_cell.angle_beta   90.00
_cell.angle_gamma   90.00
#
_symmetry.space_group_name_H-M   'P 1'
#
loop_
_entity.id
_entity.type
_entity.pdbx_description
1 polymer ?
#
loop_
_entity_poly.entity_id
_entity_poly.type
_entity_poly.pdbx_seq_one_letter_code
_entity_poly.pdbx_strand_id
1 'polypeptide(L)'
;MKRMKSKLTGGAVLIALLGLLSAGVTAHAATSPIAPSIRSVAQTQAVAAKKGGEACLSMLLNRDLSVQIQGMRANGFEGVKGNISRIVGGRNYTAADLDYAEVPFYTVNGLGLTALLHDGGEWPGTGGDTSKDDGRASFGTEWAGEFYDLDKNGHYPKAVLRYIGSHCYIFVPPMFFPTLPRGISSTEDTTPAPDSGWGLYWPDTAGWGSDKLYFAPATGAKTLDPRFVFGMDKNSARASLKAFADEFDSVIYPKMREFFGSEPDVDQDSKIFILLDDIRDGVGSFRGYFWAVNEFPRTQIPYSNEKELLHIDLFPTFLTESKQAYRTTAHEFTHMIHFNEGTQIVDGTLQEEERWVEEGFTQYAQYVYDKSQTTNVDEFIKEPDTILVEPRTSVWLGASPFKNYGASFLFMYYLAEKYGGSNVSTFMKNLVRDKTTGVDSINKALLGFNTTMESVFADFAIANILDKTRKNDMSSLNDGKWGYNADNDYDTTNNIGVNQSLPVKFSERVILSPSGAVRSANVNPWASDYIEISGSSGNLNLGFDGDDTLLFKAAVIKRGEDIDPSVEFIYLNEKQAGNLIVQNYGSGNAYENLVLLPMITTKGNYEKANYVYSTTFADLKVAVFPNPVYENNLHIVVRTNDKFASTPRLQMTFNSQQGYLTMTPINDSTYITNYALKESGEGVVEAYGTNSNGTILTNNLKFSAVYYPPKSQGSLSASYGRVTFPAGSIRKGGYVVLAASTEQHSYAGLRRITPMLDVALPGDTTDAPVSVALPLSGPWTASLPVGLFAASDNGPQWLGRADKVGNEILGSMNRSATVFAAIDQTAPVIGGEAETDKNGMVSIGVTENGSGVDAGSIVVKIGNERVPVRWDAASRKIVANLAGRLDGRYDLDVEVADRLGNKVHSNITANMAGTFGLSQAIVYPNPARAFANLRMTFRGGAAVGAQIEARIYDIAGEDVWETRMAHVGGGIYQARWDLKSRHGHAVANGAYIVEFEATANGESWTERRKMAVLR
;
A
#
# COMPACT_ATOMS: atom_id res chain seq x y z
N MET A 1 34.61 34.57 -55.90
CA MET A 1 35.73 35.29 -55.23
C MET A 1 35.65 34.97 -53.75
N LYS A 2 36.57 34.39 -52.97
CA LYS A 2 38.01 34.02 -53.00
C LYS A 2 38.09 32.62 -52.32
N ARG A 3 38.76 31.58 -52.86
CA ARG A 3 40.17 31.14 -52.57
C ARG A 3 40.56 31.25 -51.08
N MET A 4 41.18 30.29 -50.39
CA MET A 4 42.05 29.17 -50.79
C MET A 4 42.47 28.36 -49.52
N LYS A 5 42.68 27.03 -49.66
CA LYS A 5 43.84 26.18 -49.20
C LYS A 5 44.28 26.21 -47.70
N SER A 6 44.80 25.16 -47.05
CA SER A 6 45.36 23.85 -47.47
C SER A 6 45.77 22.98 -46.26
N LYS A 7 45.65 21.65 -46.43
CA LYS A 7 46.61 20.53 -46.17
C LYS A 7 47.46 20.44 -44.89
N LEU A 8 47.46 19.22 -44.31
CA LEU A 8 48.62 18.36 -43.97
C LEU A 8 48.03 16.93 -43.71
N THR A 9 48.15 15.87 -44.53
CA THR A 9 49.25 14.98 -44.99
C THR A 9 49.96 14.11 -43.92
N GLY A 10 49.93 12.79 -44.16
CA GLY A 10 50.82 11.73 -43.63
C GLY A 10 49.99 10.52 -43.14
N GLY A 11 49.87 9.36 -43.79
CA GLY A 11 50.88 8.55 -44.51
C GLY A 11 51.22 7.33 -43.64
N ALA A 12 50.45 6.24 -43.75
CA ALA A 12 50.82 4.96 -44.39
C ALA A 12 51.71 4.03 -43.54
N VAL A 13 51.30 2.75 -43.40
CA VAL A 13 52.08 1.53 -43.77
C VAL A 13 51.42 0.24 -43.23
N LEU A 14 51.10 -0.64 -44.20
CA LEU A 14 51.10 -2.11 -44.25
C LEU A 14 50.66 -2.95 -43.04
N ILE A 15 49.69 -3.85 -43.31
CA ILE A 15 49.99 -5.26 -43.63
C ILE A 15 49.21 -5.68 -44.89
N ALA A 16 49.94 -6.27 -45.83
CA ALA A 16 49.60 -6.77 -47.17
C ALA A 16 49.17 -8.27 -47.09
N LEU A 17 48.10 -8.66 -47.79
CA LEU A 17 48.10 -9.45 -49.04
C LEU A 17 48.68 -10.88 -48.96
N LEU A 18 47.84 -11.89 -49.24
CA LEU A 18 48.00 -13.00 -50.21
C LEU A 18 46.97 -14.11 -49.88
N GLY A 19 46.15 -14.65 -50.78
CA GLY A 19 46.13 -14.50 -52.22
C GLY A 19 44.85 -15.05 -52.87
N LEU A 20 44.62 -14.54 -54.08
CA LEU A 20 43.75 -15.12 -55.10
C LEU A 20 44.39 -16.38 -55.70
N LEU A 21 43.63 -17.47 -55.84
CA LEU A 21 43.72 -18.42 -56.96
C LEU A 21 42.42 -19.25 -57.05
N SER A 22 41.58 -18.83 -58.00
CA SER A 22 40.84 -19.61 -58.99
C SER A 22 40.07 -20.91 -58.66
N ALA A 23 38.83 -20.90 -59.18
CA ALA A 23 38.13 -21.96 -59.91
C ALA A 23 37.09 -22.81 -59.14
N GLY A 24 35.84 -22.38 -59.26
CA GLY A 24 34.80 -23.17 -59.94
C GLY A 24 34.27 -24.41 -59.22
N VAL A 25 33.20 -24.22 -58.46
CA VAL A 25 32.04 -25.13 -58.57
C VAL A 25 30.79 -24.25 -58.61
N THR A 26 30.21 -24.17 -59.81
CA THR A 26 28.83 -23.72 -60.00
C THR A 26 27.90 -24.74 -59.35
N ALA A 27 27.36 -24.43 -58.18
CA ALA A 27 26.04 -24.90 -57.81
C ALA A 27 25.09 -23.73 -58.05
N HIS A 28 24.16 -23.90 -58.99
CA HIS A 28 23.00 -23.04 -59.13
C HIS A 28 22.17 -23.13 -57.84
N ALA A 29 22.57 -22.41 -56.79
CA ALA A 29 21.65 -22.03 -55.75
C ALA A 29 20.75 -20.99 -56.39
N ALA A 30 19.50 -21.37 -56.68
CA ALA A 30 18.45 -20.43 -57.05
C ALA A 30 18.53 -19.26 -56.08
N THR A 31 18.91 -18.09 -56.59
CA THR A 31 18.94 -16.85 -55.84
C THR A 31 17.56 -16.66 -55.25
N SER A 32 17.42 -16.94 -53.96
CA SER A 32 16.22 -16.65 -53.20
C SER A 32 15.94 -15.16 -53.40
N PRO A 33 14.75 -14.77 -53.90
CA PRO A 33 14.44 -13.37 -54.23
C PRO A 33 14.24 -12.49 -52.99
N ILE A 34 14.84 -12.87 -51.86
CA ILE A 34 14.58 -12.31 -50.54
C ILE A 34 15.70 -11.35 -50.17
N ALA A 35 15.33 -10.09 -50.01
CA ALA A 35 16.25 -9.04 -49.59
C ALA A 35 16.90 -9.37 -48.23
N PRO A 36 18.21 -9.09 -48.04
CA PRO A 36 18.92 -9.33 -46.78
C PRO A 36 18.28 -8.70 -45.54
N SER A 37 17.49 -7.63 -45.72
CA SER A 37 16.75 -6.92 -44.67
C SER A 37 15.69 -7.81 -43.99
N ILE A 38 14.95 -8.63 -44.73
CA ILE A 38 13.91 -9.51 -44.18
C ILE A 38 14.55 -10.65 -43.37
N ARG A 39 15.66 -11.21 -43.88
CA ARG A 39 16.42 -12.25 -43.18
C ARG A 39 17.05 -11.73 -41.88
N SER A 40 17.63 -10.53 -41.89
CA SER A 40 18.21 -9.94 -40.68
C SER A 40 17.14 -9.55 -39.65
N VAL A 41 15.97 -9.11 -40.11
CA VAL A 41 14.81 -8.76 -39.28
C VAL A 41 14.27 -9.99 -38.54
N ALA A 42 14.03 -11.08 -39.27
CA ALA A 42 13.57 -12.36 -38.69
C ALA A 42 14.63 -12.97 -37.75
N GLN A 43 15.92 -12.88 -38.10
CA GLN A 43 17.01 -13.31 -37.21
C GLN A 43 17.13 -12.43 -35.96
N THR A 44 16.90 -11.11 -36.06
CA THR A 44 16.96 -10.21 -34.89
C THR A 44 15.78 -10.45 -33.95
N GLN A 45 14.58 -10.75 -34.47
CA GLN A 45 13.40 -11.11 -33.69
C GLN A 45 13.53 -12.51 -33.05
N ALA A 46 14.10 -13.48 -33.77
CA ALA A 46 14.41 -14.80 -33.21
C ALA A 46 15.52 -14.75 -32.13
N VAL A 47 16.49 -13.84 -32.25
CA VAL A 47 17.54 -13.63 -31.25
C VAL A 47 17.02 -12.86 -30.03
N ALA A 48 16.02 -11.98 -30.21
CA ALA A 48 15.34 -11.28 -29.10
C ALA A 48 14.41 -12.24 -28.33
N ALA A 49 13.64 -13.07 -29.02
CA ALA A 49 12.80 -14.11 -28.42
C ALA A 49 13.65 -15.12 -27.60
N LYS A 50 14.83 -15.49 -28.09
CA LYS A 50 15.82 -16.32 -27.36
C LYS A 50 16.38 -15.72 -26.07
N LYS A 51 16.07 -14.45 -25.74
CA LYS A 51 16.56 -13.76 -24.53
C LYS A 51 15.49 -13.57 -23.45
N GLY A 52 14.34 -14.20 -23.60
CA GLY A 52 13.38 -14.43 -22.51
C GLY A 52 12.45 -13.28 -22.14
N GLY A 53 11.68 -12.80 -23.11
CA GLY A 53 10.49 -11.97 -22.85
C GLY A 53 9.22 -12.69 -23.29
N GLU A 54 8.09 -12.45 -22.60
CA GLU A 54 6.76 -12.70 -23.18
C GLU A 54 6.64 -11.79 -24.39
N ALA A 55 6.61 -12.35 -25.60
CA ALA A 55 6.34 -11.57 -26.78
C ALA A 55 5.06 -12.10 -27.41
N CYS A 56 3.97 -11.37 -27.21
CA CYS A 56 2.86 -11.52 -28.13
C CYS A 56 3.32 -10.97 -29.50
N LEU A 57 3.14 -11.76 -30.55
CA LEU A 57 3.52 -11.40 -31.91
C LEU A 57 2.28 -11.12 -32.76
N SER A 58 1.30 -10.42 -32.19
CA SER A 58 0.50 -9.55 -33.03
C SER A 58 1.39 -8.43 -33.59
N MET A 59 2.01 -8.81 -34.71
CA MET A 59 2.14 -8.03 -35.91
C MET A 59 3.45 -7.28 -36.21
N LEU A 60 3.45 -6.94 -37.49
CA LEU A 60 4.39 -6.28 -38.38
C LEU A 60 4.70 -4.83 -37.97
N LEU A 61 4.83 -4.54 -36.68
CA LEU A 61 5.01 -3.17 -36.18
C LEU A 61 6.30 -2.53 -36.73
N ASN A 62 6.10 -1.45 -37.50
CA ASN A 62 7.10 -0.49 -37.97
C ASN A 62 8.26 -1.07 -38.77
N ARG A 63 8.00 -2.02 -39.68
CA ARG A 63 9.01 -2.38 -40.68
C ARG A 63 8.48 -2.17 -42.07
N ASP A 64 9.38 -1.57 -42.85
CA ASP A 64 9.39 -1.51 -44.30
C ASP A 64 9.31 -2.96 -44.80
N LEU A 65 8.09 -3.52 -44.78
CA LEU A 65 7.74 -4.61 -45.65
C LEU A 65 8.09 -4.04 -47.01
N SER A 66 9.19 -4.51 -47.58
CA SER A 66 9.60 -4.13 -48.94
C SER A 66 8.54 -4.50 -49.99
N VAL A 67 7.40 -5.03 -49.53
CA VAL A 67 6.17 -5.31 -50.24
C VAL A 67 5.09 -4.33 -49.76
N GLN A 68 4.65 -3.46 -50.65
CA GLN A 68 3.43 -2.66 -50.46
C GLN A 68 2.22 -3.58 -50.35
N ILE A 69 1.49 -3.53 -49.23
CA ILE A 69 0.30 -4.34 -49.01
C ILE A 69 -0.91 -3.68 -49.72
N GLN A 70 -1.60 -4.41 -50.59
CA GLN A 70 -2.76 -3.88 -51.31
C GLN A 70 -4.09 -4.34 -50.69
N GLY A 71 -4.51 -3.66 -49.61
CA GLY A 71 -5.81 -3.85 -48.96
C GLY A 71 -5.92 -5.14 -48.12
N MET A 72 -6.78 -5.11 -47.10
CA MET A 72 -7.19 -6.31 -46.36
C MET A 72 -8.32 -6.93 -47.18
N ARG A 73 -8.06 -7.99 -47.95
CA ARG A 73 -9.08 -8.57 -48.85
C ARG A 73 -9.77 -9.76 -48.19
N ALA A 74 -11.11 -9.72 -48.18
CA ALA A 74 -11.99 -10.85 -47.85
C ALA A 74 -12.51 -11.60 -49.10
N ASN A 75 -12.11 -11.22 -50.32
CA ASN A 75 -12.61 -11.84 -51.56
C ASN A 75 -11.48 -12.20 -52.52
N GLY A 76 -11.38 -13.51 -52.81
CA GLY A 76 -10.72 -14.00 -54.02
C GLY A 76 -9.36 -14.65 -53.81
N PHE A 77 -9.31 -15.69 -52.99
CA PHE A 77 -8.37 -16.78 -53.25
C PHE A 77 -8.96 -17.70 -54.33
N GLU A 78 -8.92 -17.26 -55.58
CA GLU A 78 -9.29 -18.12 -56.72
C GLU A 78 -8.28 -19.26 -56.84
N GLY A 79 -8.63 -20.41 -56.28
CA GLY A 79 -7.93 -21.68 -56.52
C GLY A 79 -7.22 -22.34 -55.33
N VAL A 80 -7.52 -22.00 -54.07
CA VAL A 80 -6.78 -22.57 -52.93
C VAL A 80 -7.07 -24.07 -52.75
N LYS A 81 -6.10 -24.86 -53.22
CA LYS A 81 -5.80 -26.22 -52.78
C LYS A 81 -5.44 -26.16 -51.28
N GLY A 82 -6.07 -27.00 -50.45
CA GLY A 82 -5.78 -27.05 -49.01
C GLY A 82 -6.92 -26.63 -48.08
N ASN A 83 -8.10 -26.27 -48.59
CA ASN A 83 -9.30 -26.11 -47.76
C ASN A 83 -9.70 -27.50 -47.22
N ILE A 84 -9.57 -27.71 -45.91
CA ILE A 84 -9.81 -29.02 -45.30
C ILE A 84 -11.26 -29.38 -45.48
N SER A 85 -12.21 -28.46 -45.25
CA SER A 85 -13.64 -28.72 -45.47
C SER A 85 -13.95 -29.24 -46.90
N ARG A 86 -13.17 -28.86 -47.92
CA ARG A 86 -13.25 -29.39 -49.29
C ARG A 86 -12.55 -30.75 -49.48
N ILE A 87 -11.49 -31.03 -48.75
CA ILE A 87 -10.74 -32.31 -48.77
C ILE A 87 -11.52 -33.41 -48.03
N VAL A 88 -12.00 -33.11 -46.82
CA VAL A 88 -12.79 -34.06 -46.03
C VAL A 88 -14.24 -34.17 -46.56
N GLY A 89 -14.73 -33.14 -47.26
CA GLY A 89 -16.14 -33.07 -47.66
C GLY A 89 -17.06 -33.02 -46.43
N GLY A 90 -18.35 -32.76 -46.58
CA GLY A 90 -19.30 -32.68 -45.46
C GLY A 90 -19.55 -34.00 -44.69
N ARG A 91 -18.59 -34.92 -44.64
CA ARG A 91 -18.63 -36.18 -43.89
C ARG A 91 -18.28 -35.91 -42.42
N ASN A 92 -18.98 -36.58 -41.51
CA ASN A 92 -18.60 -36.64 -40.11
C ASN A 92 -17.46 -37.64 -39.96
N TYR A 93 -16.24 -37.15 -39.72
CA TYR A 93 -15.09 -38.01 -39.43
C TYR A 93 -15.14 -38.47 -37.97
N THR A 94 -14.98 -39.77 -37.74
CA THR A 94 -14.67 -40.25 -36.39
C THR A 94 -13.21 -39.91 -36.05
N ALA A 95 -12.87 -39.88 -34.77
CA ALA A 95 -11.47 -39.74 -34.33
C ALA A 95 -10.56 -40.85 -34.90
N ALA A 96 -11.12 -42.02 -35.23
CA ALA A 96 -10.37 -43.07 -35.92
C ALA A 96 -10.09 -42.70 -37.38
N ASP A 97 -11.08 -42.15 -38.10
CA ASP A 97 -10.92 -41.74 -39.49
C ASP A 97 -9.87 -40.63 -39.65
N LEU A 98 -9.80 -39.67 -38.72
CA LEU A 98 -8.78 -38.62 -38.72
C LEU A 98 -7.37 -39.17 -38.53
N ASP A 99 -7.22 -40.10 -37.59
CA ASP A 99 -5.92 -40.73 -37.32
C ASP A 99 -5.43 -41.60 -38.48
N TYR A 100 -6.35 -42.22 -39.24
CA TYR A 100 -5.99 -42.96 -40.46
C TYR A 100 -5.75 -42.05 -41.66
N ALA A 101 -6.43 -40.91 -41.73
CA ALA A 101 -6.31 -39.98 -42.85
C ALA A 101 -4.99 -39.17 -42.78
N GLU A 102 -4.43 -38.99 -41.58
CA GLU A 102 -3.19 -38.25 -41.32
C GLU A 102 -3.10 -36.93 -42.09
N VAL A 103 -4.21 -36.18 -42.15
CA VAL A 103 -4.33 -34.99 -43.00
C VAL A 103 -3.19 -34.02 -42.65
N PRO A 104 -2.21 -33.84 -43.54
CA PRO A 104 -1.00 -33.09 -43.23
C PRO A 104 -1.28 -31.60 -43.24
N PHE A 105 -0.70 -30.89 -42.27
CA PHE A 105 -0.63 -29.44 -42.26
C PHE A 105 0.77 -28.99 -42.62
N TYR A 106 0.85 -28.36 -43.79
CA TYR A 106 2.08 -27.79 -44.32
C TYR A 106 2.14 -26.33 -43.90
N THR A 107 3.16 -25.96 -43.14
CA THR A 107 3.32 -24.59 -42.65
C THR A 107 4.77 -24.16 -42.67
N VAL A 108 5.00 -22.88 -42.97
CA VAL A 108 6.30 -22.26 -42.77
C VAL A 108 6.50 -22.10 -41.26
N ASN A 109 7.67 -22.50 -40.74
CA ASN A 109 7.98 -22.35 -39.32
C ASN A 109 7.82 -20.88 -38.87
N GLY A 110 6.80 -20.65 -38.03
CA GLY A 110 6.67 -19.44 -37.24
C GLY A 110 7.84 -19.28 -36.24
N LEU A 111 7.93 -18.11 -35.64
CA LEU A 111 9.01 -17.76 -34.71
C LEU A 111 8.97 -18.67 -33.47
N GLY A 112 10.15 -19.09 -32.99
CA GLY A 112 10.31 -19.91 -31.78
C GLY A 112 9.88 -21.38 -31.93
N LEU A 113 9.25 -21.78 -33.03
CA LEU A 113 8.82 -23.18 -33.16
C LEU A 113 10.02 -24.12 -33.32
N THR A 114 9.82 -25.37 -32.91
CA THR A 114 10.74 -26.47 -33.21
C THR A 114 11.17 -26.42 -34.68
N ALA A 115 12.49 -26.55 -34.93
CA ALA A 115 12.96 -26.81 -36.30
C ALA A 115 12.27 -28.08 -36.80
N LEU A 116 11.91 -28.12 -38.09
CA LEU A 116 11.43 -29.34 -38.75
C LEU A 116 12.58 -30.36 -38.68
N LEU A 117 12.65 -31.10 -37.58
CA LEU A 117 13.57 -32.20 -37.40
C LEU A 117 12.90 -33.41 -38.04
N HIS A 118 13.52 -33.86 -39.11
CA HIS A 118 13.12 -35.00 -39.90
C HIS A 118 13.47 -36.29 -39.15
N ASP A 119 12.83 -36.56 -38.00
CA ASP A 119 12.78 -37.91 -37.41
C ASP A 119 11.82 -37.99 -36.23
N GLY A 120 10.53 -37.99 -36.53
CA GLY A 120 9.62 -38.90 -35.85
C GLY A 120 9.99 -40.36 -36.16
N GLY A 121 11.22 -40.80 -35.89
CA GLY A 121 11.70 -42.20 -35.84
C GLY A 121 11.43 -43.16 -37.00
N GLU A 122 10.72 -42.78 -38.07
CA GLU A 122 10.08 -43.79 -38.94
C GLU A 122 10.68 -43.97 -40.33
N TRP A 123 11.59 -43.13 -40.84
CA TRP A 123 12.23 -43.41 -42.14
C TRP A 123 13.73 -43.03 -42.21
N PRO A 124 14.62 -43.96 -42.60
CA PRO A 124 16.08 -43.77 -42.58
C PRO A 124 16.53 -42.99 -43.82
N GLY A 125 16.42 -41.66 -43.79
CA GLY A 125 16.86 -40.80 -44.89
C GLY A 125 18.36 -40.51 -44.92
N THR A 126 18.97 -40.17 -43.77
CA THR A 126 20.35 -39.62 -43.76
C THR A 126 21.13 -39.86 -42.45
N GLY A 127 20.69 -40.78 -41.59
CA GLY A 127 21.43 -41.17 -40.38
C GLY A 127 21.58 -40.05 -39.33
N GLY A 128 20.62 -39.12 -39.25
CA GLY A 128 20.58 -38.08 -38.22
C GLY A 128 21.46 -36.86 -38.46
N ASP A 129 22.06 -36.70 -39.65
CA ASP A 129 22.84 -35.50 -40.01
C ASP A 129 21.93 -34.37 -40.53
N THR A 130 21.56 -33.47 -39.63
CA THR A 130 20.69 -32.30 -39.86
C THR A 130 21.22 -31.30 -40.88
N SER A 131 22.50 -31.37 -41.25
CA SER A 131 23.12 -30.45 -42.23
C SER A 131 22.97 -30.90 -43.69
N LYS A 132 22.50 -32.13 -43.91
CA LYS A 132 22.37 -32.76 -45.24
C LYS A 132 20.93 -33.01 -45.68
N ASP A 133 19.96 -32.68 -44.84
CA ASP A 133 18.54 -32.80 -45.14
C ASP A 133 18.04 -31.51 -45.80
N ASP A 134 18.21 -31.43 -47.13
CA ASP A 134 17.83 -30.27 -47.94
C ASP A 134 16.39 -30.33 -48.48
N GLY A 135 15.64 -31.35 -48.06
CA GLY A 135 14.25 -31.58 -48.45
C GLY A 135 14.00 -31.86 -49.93
N ARG A 136 15.03 -31.87 -50.79
CA ARG A 136 14.91 -32.09 -52.24
C ARG A 136 15.62 -33.35 -52.71
N ALA A 137 16.72 -33.73 -52.07
CA ALA A 137 17.50 -34.91 -52.44
C ALA A 137 16.90 -36.22 -51.92
N SER A 138 16.02 -36.16 -50.91
CA SER A 138 15.38 -37.32 -50.28
C SER A 138 14.12 -37.82 -51.01
N PHE A 139 13.68 -37.14 -52.08
CA PHE A 139 12.63 -37.66 -52.95
C PHE A 139 13.18 -38.84 -53.77
N GLY A 140 13.05 -40.05 -53.25
CA GLY A 140 13.14 -41.26 -54.07
C GLY A 140 12.13 -41.19 -55.23
N THR A 141 12.39 -41.93 -56.31
CA THR A 141 11.60 -41.91 -57.55
C THR A 141 10.19 -42.52 -57.44
N GLU A 142 9.68 -42.83 -56.24
CA GLU A 142 8.40 -43.51 -56.07
C GLU A 142 7.59 -42.96 -54.88
N TRP A 143 6.30 -42.73 -55.14
CA TRP A 143 5.11 -42.54 -54.28
C TRP A 143 5.14 -41.61 -53.05
N ALA A 144 6.26 -41.39 -52.36
CA ALA A 144 6.36 -40.48 -51.23
C ALA A 144 6.14 -39.00 -51.66
N GLY A 145 6.59 -38.63 -52.86
CA GLY A 145 6.40 -37.27 -53.38
C GLY A 145 4.93 -36.89 -53.70
N GLU A 146 4.02 -37.86 -53.86
CA GLU A 146 2.60 -37.58 -54.14
C GLU A 146 1.74 -37.48 -52.87
N PHE A 147 2.14 -38.13 -51.77
CA PHE A 147 1.44 -38.05 -50.48
C PHE A 147 1.89 -36.86 -49.62
N TYR A 148 3.17 -36.47 -49.69
CA TYR A 148 3.79 -35.51 -48.77
C TYR A 148 3.99 -34.08 -49.32
N ASP A 149 3.48 -33.76 -50.52
CA ASP A 149 3.45 -32.40 -51.09
C ASP A 149 2.12 -32.15 -51.81
N LEU A 150 1.03 -32.41 -51.08
CA LEU A 150 -0.34 -32.48 -51.62
C LEU A 150 -0.83 -31.14 -52.19
N ASP A 151 -0.29 -30.01 -51.70
CA ASP A 151 -0.55 -28.67 -52.21
C ASP A 151 0.53 -28.14 -53.17
N LYS A 152 1.59 -28.93 -53.44
CA LYS A 152 2.73 -28.59 -54.31
C LYS A 152 3.53 -27.37 -53.83
N ASN A 153 3.57 -27.15 -52.51
CA ASN A 153 4.27 -26.02 -51.90
C ASN A 153 5.75 -26.32 -51.58
N GLY A 154 6.20 -27.59 -51.69
CA GLY A 154 7.57 -28.00 -51.41
C GLY A 154 7.97 -27.95 -49.93
N HIS A 155 7.00 -27.95 -49.01
CA HIS A 155 7.17 -27.98 -47.56
C HIS A 155 6.77 -29.34 -46.99
N TYR A 156 7.41 -29.80 -45.92
CA TYR A 156 7.06 -31.05 -45.23
C TYR A 156 5.84 -30.87 -44.31
N PRO A 157 5.07 -31.95 -44.02
CA PRO A 157 4.03 -31.92 -43.00
C PRO A 157 4.66 -31.61 -41.65
N LYS A 158 4.29 -30.47 -41.05
CA LYS A 158 4.76 -30.11 -39.71
C LYS A 158 3.95 -30.81 -38.63
N ALA A 159 2.66 -30.85 -38.85
CA ALA A 159 1.68 -31.40 -37.95
C ALA A 159 0.61 -32.10 -38.77
N VAL A 160 -0.20 -32.90 -38.11
CA VAL A 160 -1.30 -33.64 -38.73
C VAL A 160 -2.56 -33.35 -37.96
N LEU A 161 -3.68 -33.31 -38.68
CA LEU A 161 -4.99 -33.05 -38.10
C LEU A 161 -5.33 -34.18 -37.11
N ARG A 162 -5.51 -33.83 -35.83
CA ARG A 162 -5.85 -34.78 -34.77
C ARG A 162 -7.27 -34.63 -34.25
N TYR A 163 -7.88 -33.45 -34.43
CA TYR A 163 -9.26 -33.24 -34.01
C TYR A 163 -9.96 -32.20 -34.86
N ILE A 164 -11.26 -32.43 -35.14
CA ILE A 164 -12.15 -31.47 -35.80
C ILE A 164 -13.23 -31.06 -34.81
N GLY A 165 -13.22 -29.80 -34.40
CA GLY A 165 -14.29 -29.16 -33.65
C GLY A 165 -15.36 -28.55 -34.57
N SER A 166 -16.36 -27.91 -33.97
CA SER A 166 -17.38 -27.11 -34.65
C SER A 166 -16.80 -25.83 -35.24
N HIS A 167 -15.81 -25.21 -34.59
CA HIS A 167 -15.18 -23.95 -35.01
C HIS A 167 -13.65 -24.04 -35.12
N CYS A 168 -13.04 -25.20 -34.89
CA CYS A 168 -11.59 -25.36 -34.96
C CYS A 168 -11.11 -26.66 -35.61
N TYR A 169 -9.86 -26.62 -36.07
CA TYR A 169 -9.04 -27.76 -36.44
C TYR A 169 -7.81 -27.80 -35.53
N ILE A 170 -7.57 -28.93 -34.87
CA ILE A 170 -6.39 -29.07 -33.98
C ILE A 170 -5.34 -29.94 -34.65
N PHE A 171 -4.17 -29.36 -34.83
CA PHE A 171 -2.99 -30.00 -35.39
C PHE A 171 -1.95 -30.26 -34.31
N VAL A 172 -1.36 -31.45 -34.38
CA VAL A 172 -0.29 -31.85 -33.47
C VAL A 172 0.85 -32.45 -34.30
N PRO A 173 2.11 -32.06 -34.07
CA PRO A 173 3.28 -32.73 -34.63
C PRO A 173 3.22 -34.25 -34.40
N PRO A 174 3.48 -35.09 -35.43
CA PRO A 174 3.46 -36.55 -35.31
C PRO A 174 4.34 -37.07 -34.16
N MET A 175 5.45 -36.37 -33.86
CA MET A 175 6.33 -36.73 -32.76
C MET A 175 5.67 -36.64 -31.37
N PHE A 176 4.62 -35.82 -31.21
CA PHE A 176 3.87 -35.66 -29.97
C PHE A 176 2.56 -36.47 -29.93
N PHE A 177 2.13 -36.96 -31.10
CA PHE A 177 0.98 -37.85 -31.26
C PHE A 177 1.29 -38.85 -32.39
N PRO A 178 2.07 -39.90 -32.12
CA PRO A 178 2.45 -40.84 -33.16
C PRO A 178 1.27 -41.77 -33.45
N THR A 179 0.67 -41.62 -34.62
CA THR A 179 -0.19 -42.65 -35.22
C THR A 179 0.67 -43.32 -36.26
N LEU A 180 0.78 -44.65 -36.23
CA LEU A 180 1.49 -45.35 -37.30
C LEU A 180 0.74 -45.08 -38.64
N PRO A 181 1.42 -44.66 -39.72
CA PRO A 181 0.80 -44.33 -41.01
C PRO A 181 0.16 -45.51 -41.75
N ARG A 182 0.23 -46.72 -41.18
CA ARG A 182 -0.36 -47.94 -41.75
C ARG A 182 -0.91 -48.80 -40.62
N GLY A 183 -2.06 -49.42 -40.88
CA GLY A 183 -2.29 -50.74 -40.30
C GLY A 183 -1.12 -51.60 -40.78
N ILE A 184 -0.26 -51.98 -39.84
CA ILE A 184 0.85 -52.90 -40.07
C ILE A 184 0.29 -54.00 -40.99
N SER A 185 0.88 -54.18 -42.19
CA SER A 185 0.44 -55.27 -43.05
C SER A 185 0.49 -56.55 -42.21
N SER A 186 -0.42 -57.50 -42.42
CA SER A 186 -0.47 -58.74 -41.64
C SER A 186 0.81 -59.62 -41.70
N THR A 187 1.90 -59.07 -42.25
CA THR A 187 3.21 -59.68 -42.44
C THR A 187 4.38 -58.86 -41.85
N GLU A 188 4.17 -57.67 -41.27
CA GLU A 188 5.24 -56.84 -40.67
C GLU A 188 5.13 -56.76 -39.14
N ASP A 189 5.26 -57.87 -38.43
CA ASP A 189 4.93 -58.01 -36.99
C ASP A 189 5.69 -57.13 -35.97
N THR A 190 6.56 -56.20 -36.35
CA THR A 190 7.30 -55.35 -35.39
C THR A 190 7.72 -53.99 -35.94
N THR A 191 7.38 -52.91 -35.22
CA THR A 191 8.14 -51.65 -35.24
C THR A 191 9.59 -51.95 -34.81
N PRO A 192 10.62 -51.46 -35.51
CA PRO A 192 12.01 -51.69 -35.13
C PRO A 192 12.27 -51.29 -33.67
N ALA A 193 13.08 -52.08 -32.96
CA ALA A 193 13.51 -51.70 -31.63
C ALA A 193 14.31 -50.38 -31.72
N PRO A 194 14.07 -49.41 -30.82
CA PRO A 194 14.77 -48.15 -30.80
C PRO A 194 16.27 -48.39 -30.58
N ASP A 195 17.11 -47.70 -31.35
CA ASP A 195 18.57 -47.80 -31.20
C ASP A 195 19.01 -47.16 -29.88
N SER A 196 19.72 -47.92 -29.07
CA SER A 196 20.33 -47.46 -27.82
C SER A 196 21.26 -46.25 -27.97
N GLY A 197 21.78 -46.00 -29.18
CA GLY A 197 22.63 -44.86 -29.50
C GLY A 197 21.89 -43.53 -29.67
N TRP A 198 20.54 -43.52 -29.67
CA TRP A 198 19.78 -42.30 -29.93
C TRP A 198 19.86 -41.29 -28.79
N GLY A 199 19.82 -41.70 -27.51
CA GLY A 199 20.21 -40.83 -26.38
C GLY A 199 19.62 -39.41 -26.30
N LEU A 200 18.51 -39.11 -27.00
CA LEU A 200 17.95 -37.76 -27.12
C LEU A 200 17.06 -37.44 -25.91
N TYR A 201 17.43 -36.41 -25.17
CA TYR A 201 16.60 -35.73 -24.17
C TYR A 201 15.95 -34.51 -24.82
N TRP A 202 14.70 -34.20 -24.46
CA TRP A 202 14.12 -32.90 -24.82
C TRP A 202 14.88 -31.79 -24.09
N PRO A 203 15.51 -30.83 -24.79
CA PRO A 203 16.39 -29.84 -24.19
C PRO A 203 15.74 -29.04 -23.04
N ASP A 204 14.45 -28.74 -23.14
CA ASP A 204 13.71 -27.88 -22.21
C ASP A 204 13.09 -28.66 -21.02
N THR A 205 13.30 -29.99 -20.96
CA THR A 205 12.87 -30.85 -19.83
C THR A 205 13.97 -31.07 -18.79
N ALA A 206 15.14 -30.45 -18.99
CA ALA A 206 16.28 -30.55 -18.09
C ALA A 206 15.93 -29.97 -16.70
N GLY A 207 16.01 -30.80 -15.66
CA GLY A 207 15.70 -30.42 -14.27
C GLY A 207 14.32 -30.87 -13.76
N TRP A 208 13.48 -31.46 -14.61
CA TRP A 208 12.13 -31.96 -14.26
C TRP A 208 12.13 -33.38 -13.64
N GLY A 209 13.30 -33.92 -13.27
CA GLY A 209 13.50 -35.31 -12.82
C GLY A 209 14.14 -36.21 -13.91
N SER A 210 14.26 -37.52 -13.66
CA SER A 210 14.72 -38.48 -14.69
C SER A 210 13.51 -39.05 -15.46
N ASP A 211 13.59 -39.03 -16.80
CA ASP A 211 12.91 -39.99 -17.68
C ASP A 211 11.41 -39.81 -18.06
N LYS A 212 10.94 -38.69 -18.66
CA LYS A 212 9.57 -38.72 -19.24
C LYS A 212 9.33 -38.39 -20.70
N LEU A 213 10.27 -37.84 -21.46
CA LEU A 213 10.11 -37.74 -22.92
C LEU A 213 11.34 -38.30 -23.63
N TYR A 214 11.55 -39.61 -23.50
CA TYR A 214 12.42 -40.33 -24.43
C TYR A 214 11.61 -40.74 -25.66
N PHE A 215 12.28 -40.82 -26.81
CA PHE A 215 11.82 -41.60 -27.96
C PHE A 215 11.72 -43.12 -27.70
N ALA A 216 12.14 -43.63 -26.52
CA ALA A 216 12.11 -45.07 -26.20
C ALA A 216 12.29 -45.35 -24.70
N PRO A 217 11.50 -46.22 -24.03
CA PRO A 217 11.88 -46.80 -22.76
C PRO A 217 13.02 -47.81 -22.98
N ALA A 218 14.02 -47.74 -22.13
CA ALA A 218 15.06 -48.76 -22.05
C ALA A 218 14.43 -50.13 -21.70
N THR A 219 14.56 -51.06 -22.66
CA THR A 219 14.77 -52.50 -22.47
C THR A 219 13.75 -53.31 -21.65
N GLY A 220 12.95 -54.12 -22.36
CA GLY A 220 12.73 -55.51 -21.94
C GLY A 220 11.33 -56.12 -22.07
N ALA A 221 10.27 -55.34 -22.28
CA ALA A 221 8.90 -55.85 -22.39
C ALA A 221 8.28 -55.57 -23.77
N LYS A 222 7.45 -56.50 -24.24
CA LYS A 222 6.77 -56.46 -25.54
C LYS A 222 5.88 -55.21 -25.65
N THR A 223 5.98 -54.60 -26.84
CA THR A 223 5.21 -53.49 -27.44
C THR A 223 5.42 -52.10 -26.83
N LEU A 224 6.15 -51.28 -27.59
CA LEU A 224 6.43 -49.87 -27.37
C LEU A 224 5.24 -49.04 -27.89
N ASP A 225 4.32 -48.68 -26.99
CA ASP A 225 3.26 -47.74 -27.34
C ASP A 225 3.85 -46.37 -27.71
N PRO A 226 3.32 -45.71 -28.76
CA PRO A 226 3.64 -44.33 -29.04
C PRO A 226 3.26 -43.47 -27.82
N ARG A 227 4.24 -42.76 -27.24
CA ARG A 227 3.99 -41.92 -26.06
C ARG A 227 3.17 -40.71 -26.49
N PHE A 228 1.86 -40.78 -26.31
CA PHE A 228 1.00 -39.64 -26.52
C PHE A 228 1.33 -38.57 -25.47
N VAL A 229 1.70 -37.38 -25.90
CA VAL A 229 2.08 -36.30 -24.97
C VAL A 229 0.90 -35.87 -24.07
N PHE A 230 -0.33 -36.11 -24.53
CA PHE A 230 -1.58 -35.77 -23.83
C PHE A 230 -2.18 -36.91 -22.98
N GLY A 231 -1.46 -38.02 -22.75
CA GLY A 231 -2.00 -39.11 -21.91
C GLY A 231 -1.18 -40.40 -21.92
N MET A 232 -1.59 -41.39 -21.12
CA MET A 232 -0.91 -42.68 -21.09
C MET A 232 -1.15 -43.52 -22.36
N ASP A 233 -2.20 -43.18 -23.12
CA ASP A 233 -2.63 -43.89 -24.32
C ASP A 233 -3.36 -42.96 -25.31
N LYS A 234 -3.66 -43.51 -26.48
CA LYS A 234 -4.31 -42.82 -27.61
C LYS A 234 -5.67 -42.22 -27.24
N ASN A 235 -6.46 -42.94 -26.44
CA ASN A 235 -7.82 -42.52 -26.10
C ASN A 235 -7.80 -41.36 -25.12
N SER A 236 -6.92 -41.41 -24.13
CA SER A 236 -6.66 -40.34 -23.19
C SER A 236 -6.19 -39.07 -23.92
N ALA A 237 -5.30 -39.22 -24.90
CA ALA A 237 -4.83 -38.10 -25.70
C ALA A 237 -5.93 -37.46 -26.57
N ARG A 238 -6.78 -38.29 -27.21
CA ARG A 238 -7.97 -37.81 -27.92
C ARG A 238 -8.95 -37.11 -27.00
N ALA A 239 -9.14 -37.61 -25.78
CA ALA A 239 -10.02 -36.99 -24.79
C ALA A 239 -9.53 -35.59 -24.40
N SER A 240 -8.21 -35.40 -24.25
CA SER A 240 -7.60 -34.09 -23.99
C SER A 240 -7.79 -33.12 -25.17
N LEU A 241 -7.55 -33.57 -26.41
CA LEU A 241 -7.77 -32.75 -27.61
C LEU A 241 -9.25 -32.40 -27.80
N LYS A 242 -10.15 -33.36 -27.53
CA LYS A 242 -11.59 -33.14 -27.52
C LYS A 242 -11.99 -32.11 -26.46
N ALA A 243 -11.50 -32.23 -25.24
CA ALA A 243 -11.81 -31.29 -24.17
C ALA A 243 -11.38 -29.87 -24.54
N PHE A 244 -10.21 -29.72 -25.18
CA PHE A 244 -9.76 -28.42 -25.67
C PHE A 244 -10.64 -27.88 -26.81
N ALA A 245 -10.98 -28.71 -27.79
CA ALA A 245 -11.89 -28.31 -28.86
C ALA A 245 -13.28 -27.93 -28.34
N ASP A 246 -13.84 -28.73 -27.41
CA ASP A 246 -15.13 -28.44 -26.79
C ASP A 246 -15.10 -27.10 -26.04
N GLU A 247 -14.02 -26.82 -25.31
CA GLU A 247 -13.81 -25.55 -24.62
C GLU A 247 -13.70 -24.38 -25.60
N PHE A 248 -12.91 -24.55 -26.67
CA PHE A 248 -12.79 -23.55 -27.71
C PHE A 248 -14.13 -23.25 -28.36
N ASP A 249 -14.82 -24.28 -28.85
CA ASP A 249 -16.07 -24.16 -29.60
C ASP A 249 -17.23 -23.63 -28.75
N SER A 250 -17.35 -24.10 -27.51
CA SER A 250 -18.53 -23.85 -26.68
C SER A 250 -18.39 -22.64 -25.76
N VAL A 251 -17.15 -22.22 -25.46
CA VAL A 251 -16.88 -21.16 -24.49
C VAL A 251 -16.04 -20.03 -25.10
N ILE A 252 -14.82 -20.32 -25.57
CA ILE A 252 -13.89 -19.29 -26.03
C ILE A 252 -14.43 -18.59 -27.27
N TYR A 253 -14.68 -19.35 -28.34
CA TYR A 253 -15.13 -18.85 -29.63
C TYR A 253 -16.37 -17.94 -29.53
N PRO A 254 -17.51 -18.36 -28.93
CA PRO A 254 -18.67 -17.50 -28.81
C PRO A 254 -18.44 -16.26 -27.94
N LYS A 255 -17.73 -16.38 -26.81
CA LYS A 255 -17.48 -15.23 -25.90
C LYS A 255 -16.57 -14.19 -26.53
N MET A 256 -15.47 -14.61 -27.16
CA MET A 256 -14.54 -13.68 -27.80
C MET A 256 -15.22 -12.96 -28.96
N ARG A 257 -16.04 -13.66 -29.75
CA ARG A 257 -16.82 -13.04 -30.82
C ARG A 257 -17.91 -12.09 -30.31
N GLU A 258 -18.54 -12.43 -29.19
CA GLU A 258 -19.52 -11.57 -28.53
C GLU A 258 -18.90 -10.23 -28.15
N PHE A 259 -17.72 -10.23 -27.53
CA PHE A 259 -17.06 -9.03 -27.00
C PHE A 259 -16.22 -8.26 -28.02
N PHE A 260 -15.54 -8.94 -28.94
CA PHE A 260 -14.48 -8.31 -29.74
C PHE A 260 -14.81 -8.24 -31.24
N GLY A 261 -15.68 -9.12 -31.77
CA GLY A 261 -16.11 -9.05 -33.18
C GLY A 261 -16.00 -10.38 -33.91
N SER A 262 -15.53 -10.36 -35.16
CA SER A 262 -15.31 -11.57 -35.95
C SER A 262 -13.85 -11.69 -36.39
N GLU A 263 -13.37 -12.91 -36.40
CA GLU A 263 -12.14 -13.37 -37.03
C GLU A 263 -12.11 -13.06 -38.55
N PRO A 264 -10.93 -13.05 -39.18
CA PRO A 264 -10.83 -13.09 -40.63
C PRO A 264 -11.27 -14.45 -41.20
N ASP A 265 -11.47 -14.50 -42.51
CA ASP A 265 -11.74 -15.73 -43.29
C ASP A 265 -11.01 -15.62 -44.64
N VAL A 266 -9.69 -15.83 -44.58
CA VAL A 266 -8.74 -15.67 -45.68
C VAL A 266 -8.90 -16.79 -46.70
N ASP A 267 -9.21 -18.02 -46.28
CA ASP A 267 -9.21 -19.20 -47.14
C ASP A 267 -10.61 -19.79 -47.44
N GLN A 268 -11.67 -19.14 -46.97
CA GLN A 268 -13.07 -19.57 -47.06
C GLN A 268 -13.35 -20.89 -46.31
N ASP A 269 -12.56 -21.19 -45.27
CA ASP A 269 -12.83 -22.24 -44.30
C ASP A 269 -13.15 -21.60 -42.95
N SER A 270 -14.41 -21.71 -42.50
CA SER A 270 -14.89 -20.99 -41.32
C SER A 270 -14.35 -21.53 -39.98
N LYS A 271 -13.31 -22.36 -39.98
CA LYS A 271 -12.75 -22.99 -38.79
C LYS A 271 -11.32 -22.50 -38.55
N ILE A 272 -11.04 -22.18 -37.30
CA ILE A 272 -9.73 -21.72 -36.85
C ILE A 272 -8.74 -22.88 -36.80
N PHE A 273 -7.54 -22.69 -37.34
CA PHE A 273 -6.45 -23.65 -37.27
C PHE A 273 -5.69 -23.44 -35.96
N ILE A 274 -5.59 -24.49 -35.14
CA ILE A 274 -4.85 -24.44 -33.88
C ILE A 274 -3.71 -25.46 -33.97
N LEU A 275 -2.48 -24.96 -33.92
CA LEU A 275 -1.27 -25.78 -33.87
C LEU A 275 -0.77 -25.88 -32.44
N LEU A 276 -0.82 -27.09 -31.86
CA LEU A 276 -0.19 -27.42 -30.59
C LEU A 276 1.24 -27.88 -30.87
N ASP A 277 2.24 -27.04 -30.58
CA ASP A 277 3.66 -27.31 -30.83
C ASP A 277 4.50 -26.87 -29.62
N ASP A 278 5.72 -27.36 -29.51
CA ASP A 278 6.70 -26.91 -28.53
C ASP A 278 7.28 -25.57 -28.97
N ILE A 279 6.90 -24.48 -28.28
CA ILE A 279 7.40 -23.13 -28.60
C ILE A 279 8.72 -22.92 -27.85
N ARG A 280 9.82 -23.19 -28.54
CA ARG A 280 11.19 -23.09 -28.02
C ARG A 280 11.67 -21.64 -27.95
N ASP A 281 11.61 -21.07 -26.76
CA ASP A 281 12.04 -19.71 -26.44
C ASP A 281 13.29 -19.64 -25.53
N GLY A 282 13.79 -20.79 -25.09
CA GLY A 282 14.97 -20.94 -24.24
C GLY A 282 14.76 -20.60 -22.76
N VAL A 283 13.56 -20.20 -22.32
CA VAL A 283 13.25 -19.85 -20.91
C VAL A 283 11.85 -20.28 -20.42
N GLY A 284 10.96 -20.78 -21.28
CA GLY A 284 9.59 -21.21 -20.96
C GLY A 284 8.57 -20.07 -20.75
N SER A 285 8.75 -18.93 -21.41
CA SER A 285 7.94 -17.71 -21.28
C SER A 285 6.84 -17.54 -22.35
N PHE A 286 6.90 -18.20 -23.51
CA PHE A 286 5.89 -18.09 -24.57
C PHE A 286 4.84 -19.18 -24.44
N ARG A 287 3.59 -18.78 -24.17
CA ARG A 287 2.46 -19.71 -23.96
C ARG A 287 1.61 -19.91 -25.23
N GLY A 288 1.76 -19.04 -26.22
CA GLY A 288 1.06 -19.04 -27.50
C GLY A 288 1.33 -17.76 -28.30
N TYR A 289 0.90 -17.72 -29.56
CA TYR A 289 0.85 -16.50 -30.37
C TYR A 289 -0.09 -16.64 -31.59
N PHE A 290 -0.71 -15.53 -32.00
CA PHE A 290 -1.27 -15.32 -33.35
C PHE A 290 -0.27 -14.58 -34.24
N TRP A 291 -0.09 -15.02 -35.49
CA TRP A 291 0.79 -14.34 -36.45
C TRP A 291 0.02 -13.82 -37.67
N ALA A 292 -0.27 -12.52 -37.69
CA ALA A 292 -1.07 -11.85 -38.72
C ALA A 292 -0.53 -11.99 -40.16
N VAL A 293 0.74 -12.36 -40.33
CA VAL A 293 1.31 -12.66 -41.67
C VAL A 293 0.55 -13.78 -42.38
N ASN A 294 -0.04 -14.71 -41.61
CA ASN A 294 -0.80 -15.84 -42.16
C ASN A 294 -2.10 -15.41 -42.86
N GLU A 295 -2.52 -14.16 -42.70
CA GLU A 295 -3.74 -13.61 -43.29
C GLU A 295 -3.51 -12.94 -44.66
N PHE A 296 -2.27 -12.98 -45.18
CA PHE A 296 -1.93 -12.39 -46.47
C PHE A 296 -1.67 -13.45 -47.55
N PRO A 297 -1.93 -13.17 -48.83
CA PRO A 297 -1.53 -14.06 -49.90
C PRO A 297 -0.02 -14.24 -49.97
N ARG A 298 0.46 -15.45 -50.30
CA ARG A 298 1.88 -15.76 -50.51
C ARG A 298 2.51 -14.94 -51.64
N THR A 299 1.70 -14.46 -52.57
CA THR A 299 2.13 -13.53 -53.62
C THR A 299 2.55 -12.16 -53.06
N GLN A 300 2.03 -11.77 -51.90
CA GLN A 300 2.43 -10.58 -51.15
C GLN A 300 3.47 -10.94 -50.08
N ILE A 301 3.20 -11.96 -49.25
CA ILE A 301 4.12 -12.39 -48.19
C ILE A 301 4.43 -13.88 -48.34
N PRO A 302 5.60 -14.26 -48.91
CA PRO A 302 5.93 -15.65 -49.24
C PRO A 302 5.86 -16.67 -48.08
N TYR A 303 5.95 -16.19 -46.84
CA TYR A 303 5.94 -17.01 -45.63
C TYR A 303 4.55 -17.18 -45.01
N SER A 304 3.52 -16.57 -45.60
CA SER A 304 2.14 -16.71 -45.12
C SER A 304 1.67 -18.16 -45.23
N ASN A 305 0.94 -18.60 -44.20
CA ASN A 305 0.23 -19.87 -44.25
C ASN A 305 -1.12 -19.78 -44.98
N GLU A 306 -1.66 -18.57 -45.22
CA GLU A 306 -2.98 -18.35 -45.82
C GLU A 306 -4.08 -19.09 -45.02
N LYS A 307 -4.05 -18.92 -43.69
CA LYS A 307 -4.91 -19.57 -42.68
C LYS A 307 -5.05 -18.72 -41.42
N GLU A 308 -6.23 -18.78 -40.80
CA GLU A 308 -6.50 -18.35 -39.43
C GLU A 308 -5.79 -19.26 -38.42
N LEU A 309 -4.48 -19.06 -38.24
CA LEU A 309 -3.62 -19.97 -37.48
C LEU A 309 -3.22 -19.41 -36.11
N LEU A 310 -3.61 -20.13 -35.06
CA LEU A 310 -3.15 -19.94 -33.68
C LEU A 310 -2.05 -20.95 -33.34
N HIS A 311 -0.97 -20.48 -32.77
CA HIS A 311 0.09 -21.32 -32.19
C HIS A 311 -0.07 -21.35 -30.68
N ILE A 312 -0.18 -22.54 -30.09
CA ILE A 312 -0.33 -22.70 -28.64
C ILE A 312 0.79 -23.60 -28.13
N ASP A 313 1.43 -23.17 -27.05
CA ASP A 313 2.54 -23.88 -26.47
C ASP A 313 2.11 -25.19 -25.81
N LEU A 314 2.71 -26.27 -26.26
CA LEU A 314 2.51 -27.60 -25.70
C LEU A 314 3.29 -27.78 -24.39
N PHE A 315 4.51 -27.22 -24.29
CA PHE A 315 5.44 -27.46 -23.19
C PHE A 315 6.01 -26.17 -22.57
N PRO A 316 5.79 -25.92 -21.27
CA PRO A 316 5.07 -26.77 -20.31
C PRO A 316 3.55 -26.57 -20.33
N THR A 317 3.08 -25.48 -20.97
CA THR A 317 1.83 -24.80 -20.61
C THR A 317 0.61 -25.71 -20.72
N PHE A 318 0.38 -26.31 -21.88
CA PHE A 318 -0.82 -27.12 -22.11
C PHE A 318 -0.88 -28.36 -21.23
N LEU A 319 0.25 -28.98 -20.93
CA LEU A 319 0.31 -30.26 -20.25
C LEU A 319 0.30 -30.16 -18.74
N THR A 320 0.97 -29.15 -18.19
CA THR A 320 0.97 -28.95 -16.74
C THR A 320 -0.24 -28.14 -16.27
N GLU A 321 -0.73 -27.22 -17.11
CA GLU A 321 -1.77 -26.26 -16.76
C GLU A 321 -2.75 -26.05 -17.93
N SER A 322 -3.48 -27.09 -18.33
CA SER A 322 -4.39 -27.03 -19.49
C SER A 322 -5.37 -25.83 -19.48
N LYS A 323 -5.89 -25.44 -18.31
CA LYS A 323 -6.72 -24.24 -18.16
C LYS A 323 -5.98 -22.95 -18.55
N GLN A 324 -4.69 -22.85 -18.23
CA GLN A 324 -3.85 -21.73 -18.63
C GLN A 324 -3.64 -21.72 -20.15
N ALA A 325 -3.54 -22.87 -20.80
CA ALA A 325 -3.51 -22.94 -22.27
C ALA A 325 -4.84 -22.54 -22.91
N TYR A 326 -5.98 -22.88 -22.30
CA TYR A 326 -7.30 -22.43 -22.78
C TYR A 326 -7.45 -20.92 -22.66
N ARG A 327 -7.02 -20.37 -21.51
CA ARG A 327 -6.94 -18.93 -21.28
C ARG A 327 -6.03 -18.23 -22.29
N THR A 328 -4.87 -18.82 -22.60
CA THR A 328 -3.95 -18.31 -23.64
C THR A 328 -4.59 -18.39 -25.02
N THR A 329 -5.36 -19.44 -25.32
CA THR A 329 -6.09 -19.54 -26.59
C THR A 329 -7.14 -18.42 -26.74
N ALA A 330 -7.82 -18.03 -25.65
CA ALA A 330 -8.72 -16.88 -25.65
C ALA A 330 -7.98 -15.55 -25.90
N HIS A 331 -6.78 -15.40 -25.32
CA HIS A 331 -5.89 -14.26 -25.57
C HIS A 331 -5.50 -14.16 -27.06
N GLU A 332 -4.96 -15.24 -27.63
CA GLU A 332 -4.50 -15.24 -29.03
C GLU A 332 -5.64 -15.13 -30.05
N PHE A 333 -6.79 -15.75 -29.77
CA PHE A 333 -7.96 -15.59 -30.62
C PHE A 333 -8.48 -14.15 -30.62
N THR A 334 -8.31 -13.41 -29.52
CA THR A 334 -8.66 -11.99 -29.47
C THR A 334 -7.72 -11.15 -30.34
N HIS A 335 -6.42 -11.46 -30.40
CA HIS A 335 -5.51 -10.82 -31.36
C HIS A 335 -5.96 -11.02 -32.80
N MET A 336 -6.37 -12.25 -33.16
CA MET A 336 -6.89 -12.55 -34.50
C MET A 336 -8.17 -11.77 -34.84
N ILE A 337 -9.13 -11.71 -33.91
CA ILE A 337 -10.35 -10.91 -34.10
C ILE A 337 -10.00 -9.43 -34.24
N HIS A 338 -9.15 -8.91 -33.34
CA HIS A 338 -8.72 -7.52 -33.38
C HIS A 338 -7.97 -7.18 -34.68
N PHE A 339 -7.17 -8.11 -35.21
CA PHE A 339 -6.53 -7.92 -36.51
C PHE A 339 -7.56 -7.64 -37.61
N ASN A 340 -8.63 -8.42 -37.69
CA ASN A 340 -9.67 -8.24 -38.69
C ASN A 340 -10.54 -6.99 -38.43
N GLU A 341 -10.96 -6.79 -37.19
CA GLU A 341 -11.93 -5.75 -36.83
C GLU A 341 -11.31 -4.36 -36.64
N GLY A 342 -10.07 -4.29 -36.15
CA GLY A 342 -9.38 -3.07 -35.71
C GLY A 342 -8.31 -2.55 -36.67
N THR A 343 -7.65 -3.41 -37.44
CA THR A 343 -6.57 -2.99 -38.35
C THR A 343 -7.07 -2.28 -39.60
N GLN A 344 -6.26 -1.43 -40.21
CA GLN A 344 -6.49 -0.89 -41.55
C GLN A 344 -5.18 -0.75 -42.34
N ILE A 345 -5.29 -0.55 -43.65
CA ILE A 345 -4.15 -0.24 -44.51
C ILE A 345 -4.26 1.19 -45.00
N VAL A 346 -3.26 2.00 -44.68
CA VAL A 346 -3.14 3.41 -45.08
C VAL A 346 -1.83 3.56 -45.84
N ASP A 347 -1.92 4.01 -47.09
CA ASP A 347 -0.76 4.22 -47.99
C ASP A 347 0.19 3.00 -48.08
N GLY A 348 -0.40 1.80 -48.14
CA GLY A 348 0.33 0.53 -48.25
C GLY A 348 1.01 0.07 -46.95
N THR A 349 0.78 0.78 -45.84
CA THR A 349 1.28 0.45 -44.50
C THR A 349 0.13 -0.08 -43.63
N LEU A 350 0.42 -1.13 -42.87
CA LEU A 350 -0.52 -1.68 -41.89
C LEU A 350 -0.55 -0.75 -40.68
N GLN A 351 -1.74 -0.25 -40.34
CA GLN A 351 -1.97 0.56 -39.15
C GLN A 351 -2.83 -0.23 -38.17
N GLU A 352 -2.24 -0.49 -37.02
CA GLU A 352 -2.82 -1.25 -35.92
C GLU A 352 -2.96 -0.36 -34.68
N GLU A 353 -3.74 -0.85 -33.73
CA GLU A 353 -3.87 -0.23 -32.41
C GLU A 353 -2.52 -0.15 -31.67
N GLU A 354 -2.33 0.87 -30.82
CA GLU A 354 -1.18 0.96 -29.93
C GLU A 354 -1.16 -0.23 -28.96
N ARG A 355 0.05 -0.75 -28.73
CA ARG A 355 0.25 -2.03 -28.07
C ARG A 355 -0.44 -2.17 -26.71
N TRP A 356 -0.39 -1.13 -25.89
CA TRP A 356 -1.00 -1.15 -24.56
C TRP A 356 -2.53 -1.30 -24.58
N VAL A 357 -3.21 -0.83 -25.63
CA VAL A 357 -4.67 -1.01 -25.78
C VAL A 357 -4.96 -2.41 -26.29
N GLU A 358 -4.22 -2.85 -27.30
CA GLU A 358 -4.34 -4.21 -27.86
C GLU A 358 -4.17 -5.28 -26.78
N GLU A 359 -3.10 -5.18 -26.00
CA GLU A 359 -2.83 -6.11 -24.89
C GLU A 359 -3.83 -5.93 -23.75
N GLY A 360 -4.40 -4.73 -23.60
CA GLY A 360 -5.54 -4.51 -22.72
C GLY A 360 -6.75 -5.36 -23.14
N PHE A 361 -7.06 -5.44 -24.44
CA PHE A 361 -8.16 -6.28 -24.95
C PHE A 361 -7.91 -7.75 -24.67
N THR A 362 -6.69 -8.23 -24.92
CA THR A 362 -6.36 -9.66 -24.80
C THR A 362 -6.18 -10.10 -23.34
N GLN A 363 -5.75 -9.22 -22.45
CA GLN A 363 -5.84 -9.47 -21.01
C GLN A 363 -7.29 -9.43 -20.52
N TYR A 364 -8.12 -8.49 -21.00
CA TYR A 364 -9.54 -8.46 -20.65
C TYR A 364 -10.30 -9.69 -21.20
N ALA A 365 -9.93 -10.19 -22.37
CA ALA A 365 -10.47 -11.42 -22.97
C ALA A 365 -10.30 -12.64 -22.07
N GLN A 366 -9.14 -12.77 -21.43
CA GLN A 366 -8.90 -13.83 -20.45
C GLN A 366 -9.85 -13.72 -19.25
N TYR A 367 -10.11 -12.50 -18.75
CA TYR A 367 -11.11 -12.28 -17.71
C TYR A 367 -12.54 -12.57 -18.21
N VAL A 368 -12.89 -12.23 -19.45
CA VAL A 368 -14.19 -12.60 -20.04
C VAL A 368 -14.36 -14.12 -20.11
N TYR A 369 -13.28 -14.84 -20.42
CA TYR A 369 -13.25 -16.29 -20.50
C TYR A 369 -13.58 -16.96 -19.15
N ASP A 370 -12.83 -16.67 -18.08
CA ASP A 370 -12.94 -17.43 -16.81
C ASP A 370 -13.28 -16.61 -15.56
N LYS A 371 -13.44 -15.28 -15.69
CA LYS A 371 -13.71 -14.33 -14.60
C LYS A 371 -12.63 -14.27 -13.51
N SER A 372 -11.40 -14.67 -13.84
CA SER A 372 -10.27 -14.64 -12.93
C SER A 372 -9.20 -13.63 -13.37
N GLN A 373 -8.41 -13.16 -12.42
CA GLN A 373 -7.28 -12.26 -12.65
C GLN A 373 -5.97 -13.03 -12.81
N THR A 374 -4.93 -12.39 -13.33
CA THR A 374 -3.57 -12.95 -13.43
C THR A 374 -2.61 -12.25 -12.48
N THR A 375 -1.45 -12.88 -12.25
CA THR A 375 -0.34 -12.29 -11.51
C THR A 375 0.23 -11.02 -12.17
N ASN A 376 -0.13 -10.70 -13.42
CA ASN A 376 0.25 -9.42 -14.05
C ASN A 376 -0.33 -8.23 -13.30
N VAL A 377 -1.55 -8.37 -12.75
CA VAL A 377 -2.18 -7.34 -11.90
C VAL A 377 -1.39 -7.17 -10.61
N ASP A 378 -0.90 -8.26 -10.01
CA ASP A 378 -0.05 -8.20 -8.82
C ASP A 378 1.24 -7.39 -9.07
N GLU A 379 1.85 -7.54 -10.25
CA GLU A 379 3.04 -6.77 -10.64
C GLU A 379 2.74 -5.27 -10.77
N PHE A 380 1.61 -4.90 -11.37
CA PHE A 380 1.18 -3.50 -11.43
C PHE A 380 0.87 -2.92 -10.03
N ILE A 381 0.21 -3.68 -9.16
CA ILE A 381 -0.08 -3.27 -7.78
C ILE A 381 1.21 -2.93 -7.00
N LYS A 382 2.28 -3.68 -7.25
CA LYS A 382 3.60 -3.44 -6.65
C LYS A 382 4.34 -2.26 -7.28
N GLU A 383 4.17 -2.04 -8.58
CA GLU A 383 4.89 -1.02 -9.35
C GLU A 383 3.91 -0.07 -10.09
N PRO A 384 3.12 0.76 -9.38
CA PRO A 384 2.06 1.54 -9.99
C PRO A 384 2.55 2.76 -10.80
N ASP A 385 3.83 3.16 -10.66
CA ASP A 385 4.54 4.09 -11.56
C ASP A 385 4.90 3.41 -12.91
N THR A 386 4.01 2.56 -13.42
CA THR A 386 4.13 1.91 -14.74
C THR A 386 3.48 2.78 -15.81
N ILE A 387 4.18 3.01 -16.93
CA ILE A 387 3.63 3.74 -18.09
C ILE A 387 2.44 2.95 -18.64
N LEU A 388 1.22 3.50 -18.51
CA LEU A 388 0.02 2.92 -19.09
C LEU A 388 0.03 3.01 -20.63
N VAL A 389 0.33 4.20 -21.17
CA VAL A 389 0.36 4.47 -22.62
C VAL A 389 1.75 4.11 -23.16
N GLU A 390 2.02 2.81 -23.24
CA GLU A 390 3.31 2.24 -23.67
C GLU A 390 3.19 1.60 -25.05
N PRO A 391 3.58 2.29 -26.15
CA PRO A 391 3.54 1.70 -27.49
C PRO A 391 4.86 1.03 -27.90
N ARG A 392 5.95 1.13 -27.13
CA ARG A 392 7.27 0.68 -27.57
C ARG A 392 7.37 -0.83 -27.55
N THR A 393 7.56 -1.43 -28.72
CA THR A 393 7.77 -2.87 -28.89
C THR A 393 8.94 -3.41 -28.04
N SER A 394 9.99 -2.62 -27.78
CA SER A 394 11.11 -3.05 -26.94
C SER A 394 10.74 -3.33 -25.47
N VAL A 395 9.64 -2.73 -24.98
CA VAL A 395 9.14 -2.98 -23.62
C VAL A 395 8.32 -4.27 -23.61
N TRP A 396 7.37 -4.38 -24.54
CA TRP A 396 6.47 -5.53 -24.65
C TRP A 396 7.18 -6.82 -25.04
N LEU A 397 8.24 -6.77 -25.84
CA LEU A 397 9.09 -7.95 -26.13
C LEU A 397 10.30 -8.05 -25.20
N GLY A 398 10.35 -7.23 -24.15
CA GLY A 398 11.41 -7.22 -23.15
C GLY A 398 11.24 -8.32 -22.11
N ALA A 399 12.21 -8.47 -21.20
CA ALA A 399 12.21 -9.55 -20.21
C ALA A 399 11.20 -9.39 -19.05
N SER A 400 10.47 -8.27 -18.97
CA SER A 400 9.55 -7.98 -17.84
C SER A 400 8.37 -7.06 -18.22
N PRO A 401 7.49 -7.47 -19.14
CA PRO A 401 6.30 -6.71 -19.53
C PRO A 401 5.11 -6.90 -18.58
N PHE A 402 5.23 -7.75 -17.55
CA PHE A 402 4.12 -8.19 -16.70
C PHE A 402 3.33 -7.06 -16.04
N LYS A 403 4.01 -6.01 -15.53
CA LYS A 403 3.34 -4.83 -14.96
C LYS A 403 2.61 -3.99 -16.01
N ASN A 404 3.11 -3.95 -17.26
CA ASN A 404 2.43 -3.29 -18.37
C ASN A 404 1.17 -4.06 -18.75
N TYR A 405 1.23 -5.40 -18.80
CA TYR A 405 0.04 -6.24 -18.94
C TYR A 405 -0.99 -6.00 -17.83
N GLY A 406 -0.54 -5.89 -16.58
CA GLY A 406 -1.39 -5.59 -15.42
C GLY A 406 -2.07 -4.22 -15.52
N ALA A 407 -1.31 -3.18 -15.87
CA ALA A 407 -1.82 -1.83 -16.06
C ALA A 407 -2.86 -1.76 -17.18
N SER A 408 -2.54 -2.32 -18.35
CA SER A 408 -3.44 -2.38 -19.51
C SER A 408 -4.72 -3.16 -19.22
N PHE A 409 -4.61 -4.33 -18.58
CA PHE A 409 -5.77 -5.10 -18.13
C PHE A 409 -6.67 -4.29 -17.21
N LEU A 410 -6.10 -3.75 -16.12
CA LEU A 410 -6.89 -3.12 -15.07
C LEU A 410 -7.54 -1.83 -15.59
N PHE A 411 -6.89 -1.13 -16.51
CA PHE A 411 -7.46 0.02 -17.20
C PHE A 411 -8.61 -0.38 -18.14
N MET A 412 -8.48 -1.43 -18.96
CA MET A 412 -9.59 -1.93 -19.78
C MET A 412 -10.75 -2.44 -18.92
N TYR A 413 -10.45 -3.13 -17.82
CA TYR A 413 -11.44 -3.55 -16.83
C TYR A 413 -12.21 -2.36 -16.26
N TYR A 414 -11.49 -1.31 -15.86
CA TYR A 414 -12.07 -0.05 -15.38
C TYR A 414 -12.99 0.60 -16.43
N LEU A 415 -12.52 0.71 -17.68
CA LEU A 415 -13.34 1.28 -18.76
C LEU A 415 -14.62 0.48 -19.00
N ALA A 416 -14.49 -0.84 -19.10
CA ALA A 416 -15.62 -1.74 -19.32
C ALA A 416 -16.65 -1.65 -18.20
N GLU A 417 -16.20 -1.56 -16.95
CA GLU A 417 -17.09 -1.46 -15.79
C GLU A 417 -17.80 -0.09 -15.72
N LYS A 418 -17.07 1.01 -15.91
CA LYS A 418 -17.62 2.37 -15.70
C LYS A 418 -18.36 2.92 -16.91
N TYR A 419 -17.95 2.54 -18.12
CA TYR A 419 -18.45 3.10 -19.37
C TYR A 419 -19.12 2.05 -20.27
N GLY A 420 -18.99 0.75 -20.00
CA GLY A 420 -19.66 -0.30 -20.78
C GLY A 420 -21.18 -0.37 -20.57
N GLY A 421 -21.69 0.14 -19.45
CA GLY A 421 -23.11 0.16 -19.12
C GLY A 421 -23.74 -1.25 -19.08
N SER A 422 -24.99 -1.38 -19.53
CA SER A 422 -25.70 -2.67 -19.57
C SER A 422 -25.26 -3.58 -20.73
N ASN A 423 -24.45 -3.07 -21.68
CA ASN A 423 -24.03 -3.80 -22.87
C ASN A 423 -22.53 -3.63 -23.10
N VAL A 424 -21.75 -4.10 -22.12
CA VAL A 424 -20.28 -4.02 -22.10
C VAL A 424 -19.63 -4.67 -23.33
N SER A 425 -20.21 -5.74 -23.88
CA SER A 425 -19.69 -6.39 -25.09
C SER A 425 -19.79 -5.49 -26.32
N THR A 426 -20.86 -4.69 -26.44
CA THR A 426 -20.96 -3.70 -27.54
C THR A 426 -19.97 -2.56 -27.37
N PHE A 427 -19.75 -2.09 -26.13
CA PHE A 427 -18.74 -1.07 -25.85
C PHE A 427 -17.35 -1.55 -26.26
N MET A 428 -16.94 -2.75 -25.81
CA MET A 428 -15.64 -3.35 -26.17
C MET A 428 -15.50 -3.54 -27.68
N LYS A 429 -16.53 -4.06 -28.35
CA LYS A 429 -16.52 -4.27 -29.81
C LYS A 429 -16.40 -2.99 -30.61
N ASN A 430 -17.06 -1.91 -30.16
CA ASN A 430 -16.96 -0.62 -30.82
C ASN A 430 -15.56 -0.01 -30.65
N LEU A 431 -14.95 -0.19 -29.48
CA LEU A 431 -13.59 0.25 -29.23
C LEU A 431 -12.58 -0.54 -30.10
N VAL A 432 -12.71 -1.87 -30.18
CA VAL A 432 -11.91 -2.72 -31.08
C VAL A 432 -12.03 -2.32 -32.55
N ARG A 433 -13.22 -1.89 -33.00
CA ARG A 433 -13.47 -1.49 -34.39
C ARG A 433 -12.98 -0.09 -34.73
N ASP A 434 -12.58 0.70 -33.73
CA ASP A 434 -12.11 2.05 -34.00
C ASP A 434 -10.79 2.00 -34.79
N LYS A 435 -10.71 2.82 -35.84
CA LYS A 435 -9.56 2.89 -36.73
C LYS A 435 -8.57 4.00 -36.34
N THR A 436 -8.92 4.80 -35.34
CA THR A 436 -7.95 5.64 -34.62
C THR A 436 -7.20 4.76 -33.62
N THR A 437 -6.06 5.24 -33.11
CA THR A 437 -5.15 4.41 -32.30
C THR A 437 -4.72 5.12 -31.02
N GLY A 438 -4.52 4.36 -29.95
CA GLY A 438 -3.99 4.77 -28.66
C GLY A 438 -4.98 5.63 -27.90
N VAL A 439 -4.49 6.74 -27.36
CA VAL A 439 -5.31 7.71 -26.61
C VAL A 439 -6.49 8.23 -27.44
N ASP A 440 -6.35 8.33 -28.76
CA ASP A 440 -7.41 8.83 -29.64
C ASP A 440 -8.58 7.85 -29.76
N SER A 441 -8.33 6.54 -29.81
CA SER A 441 -9.40 5.53 -29.84
C SER A 441 -10.19 5.52 -28.54
N ILE A 442 -9.50 5.63 -27.41
CA ILE A 442 -10.12 5.77 -26.09
C ILE A 442 -10.95 7.05 -25.98
N ASN A 443 -10.40 8.21 -26.39
CA ASN A 443 -11.14 9.47 -26.38
C ASN A 443 -12.41 9.40 -27.23
N LYS A 444 -12.34 8.73 -28.38
CA LYS A 444 -13.50 8.57 -29.26
C LYS A 444 -14.59 7.69 -28.65
N ALA A 445 -14.21 6.61 -27.98
CA ALA A 445 -15.14 5.79 -27.20
C ALA A 445 -15.78 6.55 -26.02
N LEU A 446 -15.08 7.56 -25.48
CA LEU A 446 -15.53 8.37 -24.35
C LEU A 446 -16.40 9.58 -24.73
N LEU A 447 -16.54 9.91 -26.03
CA LEU A 447 -17.32 11.08 -26.50
C LEU A 447 -18.75 11.13 -25.95
N GLY A 448 -19.42 9.97 -25.89
CA GLY A 448 -20.79 9.84 -25.39
C GLY A 448 -20.94 10.10 -23.88
N PHE A 449 -19.83 10.15 -23.14
CA PHE A 449 -19.78 10.34 -21.69
C PHE A 449 -19.29 11.73 -21.28
N ASN A 450 -19.00 12.61 -22.25
CA ASN A 450 -18.50 13.97 -22.02
C ASN A 450 -17.26 13.99 -21.11
N THR A 451 -16.34 13.05 -21.33
CA THR A 451 -15.05 12.92 -20.62
C THR A 451 -13.93 12.64 -21.62
N THR A 452 -12.69 12.64 -21.13
CA THR A 452 -11.48 12.38 -21.92
C THR A 452 -10.62 11.33 -21.22
N MET A 453 -9.73 10.70 -21.97
CA MET A 453 -8.71 9.78 -21.45
C MET A 453 -7.91 10.42 -20.30
N GLU A 454 -7.58 11.71 -20.40
CA GLU A 454 -6.91 12.45 -19.34
C GLU A 454 -7.70 12.45 -18.01
N SER A 455 -9.01 12.71 -18.07
CA SER A 455 -9.87 12.73 -16.88
C SER A 455 -10.12 11.33 -16.35
N VAL A 456 -10.36 10.37 -17.25
CA VAL A 456 -10.57 8.96 -16.89
C VAL A 456 -9.33 8.34 -16.27
N PHE A 457 -8.14 8.66 -16.77
CA PHE A 457 -6.89 8.22 -16.19
C PHE A 457 -6.70 8.76 -14.76
N ALA A 458 -7.07 10.00 -14.50
CA ALA A 458 -7.01 10.56 -13.15
C ALA A 458 -7.96 9.84 -12.18
N ASP A 459 -9.19 9.54 -12.60
CA ASP A 459 -10.13 8.76 -11.81
C ASP A 459 -9.65 7.31 -11.60
N PHE A 460 -9.06 6.68 -12.63
CA PHE A 460 -8.44 5.36 -12.55
C PHE A 460 -7.27 5.33 -11.54
N ALA A 461 -6.38 6.33 -11.60
CA ALA A 461 -5.27 6.45 -10.66
C ALA A 461 -5.77 6.58 -9.21
N ILE A 462 -6.84 7.34 -8.98
CA ILE A 462 -7.49 7.45 -7.67
C ILE A 462 -8.15 6.12 -7.27
N ALA A 463 -8.83 5.44 -8.19
CA ALA A 463 -9.50 4.16 -7.92
C ALA A 463 -8.51 3.09 -7.42
N ASN A 464 -7.31 3.05 -8.00
CA ASN A 464 -6.25 2.12 -7.61
C ASN A 464 -5.76 2.28 -6.16
N ILE A 465 -5.97 3.43 -5.50
CA ILE A 465 -5.55 3.63 -4.11
C ILE A 465 -6.73 3.79 -3.14
N LEU A 466 -7.84 4.35 -3.60
CA LEU A 466 -9.00 4.56 -2.75
C LEU A 466 -9.86 3.31 -2.63
N ASP A 467 -10.02 2.62 -3.76
CA ASP A 467 -10.80 1.39 -3.92
C ASP A 467 -12.14 1.42 -3.18
N LYS A 468 -12.91 2.49 -3.39
CA LYS A 468 -14.18 2.74 -2.70
C LYS A 468 -15.25 3.25 -3.65
N THR A 469 -16.39 2.56 -3.73
CA THR A 469 -17.50 2.91 -4.63
C THR A 469 -18.68 3.58 -3.92
N ARG A 470 -18.80 3.40 -2.60
CA ARG A 470 -19.91 3.91 -1.79
C ARG A 470 -19.42 4.83 -0.68
N LYS A 471 -20.31 5.72 -0.27
CA LYS A 471 -20.18 6.51 0.96
C LYS A 471 -20.67 5.71 2.17
N ASN A 472 -20.42 6.23 3.36
CA ASN A 472 -20.89 5.66 4.63
C ASN A 472 -22.42 5.61 4.72
N ASP A 473 -23.13 6.47 3.97
CA ASP A 473 -24.59 6.45 3.85
C ASP A 473 -25.13 5.55 2.73
N MET A 474 -24.26 4.73 2.11
CA MET A 474 -24.52 3.85 0.97
C MET A 474 -24.81 4.53 -0.36
N SER A 475 -24.76 5.87 -0.46
CA SER A 475 -24.83 6.56 -1.75
C SER A 475 -23.51 6.41 -2.53
N SER A 476 -23.52 6.67 -3.84
CA SER A 476 -22.31 6.54 -4.67
C SER A 476 -21.24 7.58 -4.31
N LEU A 477 -20.00 7.13 -4.15
CA LEU A 477 -18.83 8.00 -4.04
C LEU A 477 -18.28 8.31 -5.43
N ASN A 478 -18.32 9.58 -5.85
CA ASN A 478 -17.96 10.02 -7.22
C ASN A 478 -18.59 9.14 -8.33
N ASP A 479 -19.90 8.88 -8.25
CA ASP A 479 -20.62 7.96 -9.14
C ASP A 479 -20.06 6.52 -9.18
N GLY A 480 -19.29 6.14 -8.15
CA GLY A 480 -18.60 4.86 -8.06
C GLY A 480 -17.28 4.81 -8.84
N LYS A 481 -16.77 5.93 -9.36
CA LYS A 481 -15.56 5.97 -10.21
C LYS A 481 -14.25 5.76 -9.44
N TRP A 482 -14.22 5.94 -8.13
CA TRP A 482 -12.99 5.81 -7.32
C TRP A 482 -12.83 4.46 -6.62
N GLY A 483 -13.40 3.41 -7.21
CA GLY A 483 -13.21 2.02 -6.80
C GLY A 483 -13.77 1.08 -7.86
N TYR A 484 -13.81 -0.21 -7.57
CA TYR A 484 -14.30 -1.26 -8.47
C TYR A 484 -15.54 -1.95 -7.90
N ASN A 485 -16.44 -2.43 -8.76
CA ASN A 485 -17.66 -3.09 -8.27
C ASN A 485 -17.37 -4.51 -7.76
N ALA A 486 -16.35 -5.16 -8.30
CA ALA A 486 -15.91 -6.49 -7.85
C ALA A 486 -15.28 -6.43 -6.45
N ASP A 487 -14.48 -5.38 -6.20
CA ASP A 487 -13.90 -5.07 -4.90
C ASP A 487 -14.93 -4.28 -4.09
N ASN A 488 -15.88 -4.98 -3.48
CA ASN A 488 -16.90 -4.29 -2.71
C ASN A 488 -16.30 -3.81 -1.38
N ASP A 489 -16.55 -2.55 -1.01
CA ASP A 489 -15.99 -1.81 0.12
C ASP A 489 -16.01 -2.55 1.50
N TYR A 490 -16.67 -3.71 1.60
CA TYR A 490 -16.93 -4.46 2.83
C TYR A 490 -16.57 -5.96 2.77
N ASP A 491 -16.25 -6.52 1.60
CA ASP A 491 -15.99 -7.96 1.40
C ASP A 491 -14.59 -8.17 0.83
N THR A 492 -13.66 -8.37 1.74
CA THR A 492 -12.26 -8.58 1.39
C THR A 492 -11.97 -9.92 0.70
N THR A 493 -13.00 -10.73 0.39
CA THR A 493 -12.84 -12.01 -0.32
C THR A 493 -12.90 -11.88 -1.84
N ASN A 494 -13.28 -10.70 -2.36
CA ASN A 494 -13.42 -10.43 -3.79
C ASN A 494 -12.44 -9.36 -4.31
N ASN A 495 -11.30 -9.21 -3.64
CA ASN A 495 -10.35 -8.14 -3.96
C ASN A 495 -9.74 -8.29 -5.35
N ILE A 496 -9.36 -7.16 -5.95
CA ILE A 496 -8.57 -7.14 -7.18
C ILE A 496 -7.12 -7.51 -6.88
N GLY A 497 -6.76 -8.71 -7.29
CA GLY A 497 -5.42 -9.25 -7.45
C GLY A 497 -5.44 -10.76 -7.25
N VAL A 498 -4.28 -11.43 -7.33
CA VAL A 498 -4.15 -12.88 -7.07
C VAL A 498 -3.43 -13.11 -5.75
N ASN A 499 -2.19 -12.62 -5.64
CA ASN A 499 -1.37 -12.73 -4.44
C ASN A 499 -1.10 -11.36 -3.79
N GLN A 500 -1.37 -10.28 -4.51
CA GLN A 500 -1.51 -8.95 -3.97
C GLN A 500 -2.99 -8.55 -4.07
N SER A 501 -3.37 -7.49 -3.38
CA SER A 501 -4.67 -6.87 -3.56
C SER A 501 -4.51 -5.36 -3.65
N LEU A 502 -5.47 -4.70 -4.28
CA LEU A 502 -5.65 -3.26 -4.07
C LEU A 502 -5.83 -2.97 -2.56
N PRO A 503 -5.44 -1.78 -2.10
CA PRO A 503 -4.88 -0.65 -2.87
C PRO A 503 -3.41 -0.84 -3.31
N VAL A 504 -2.99 -0.10 -4.35
CA VAL A 504 -1.60 -0.11 -4.86
C VAL A 504 -0.58 0.32 -3.80
N LYS A 505 0.69 -0.08 -3.99
CA LYS A 505 1.78 0.29 -3.06
C LYS A 505 2.06 1.78 -3.10
N PHE A 506 2.28 2.37 -1.93
CA PHE A 506 2.75 3.75 -1.81
C PHE A 506 4.19 3.90 -2.32
N SER A 507 4.42 4.90 -3.16
CA SER A 507 5.75 5.34 -3.61
C SER A 507 6.56 5.89 -2.43
N GLU A 508 5.91 6.63 -1.53
CA GLU A 508 6.53 7.22 -0.34
C GLU A 508 5.53 7.30 0.82
N ARG A 509 6.04 7.22 2.05
CA ARG A 509 5.30 7.55 3.27
C ARG A 509 6.01 8.68 4.02
N VAL A 510 5.35 9.81 4.17
CA VAL A 510 5.87 10.98 4.87
C VAL A 510 5.16 11.16 6.19
N ILE A 511 5.93 11.21 7.27
CA ILE A 511 5.46 11.59 8.60
C ILE A 511 5.87 13.04 8.85
N LEU A 512 4.91 13.94 8.90
CA LEU A 512 5.12 15.38 9.07
C LEU A 512 5.43 15.74 10.52
N SER A 513 6.49 16.53 10.70
CA SER A 513 6.76 17.28 11.92
C SER A 513 6.14 18.69 11.85
N PRO A 514 6.10 19.47 12.94
CA PRO A 514 5.57 20.83 12.92
C PRO A 514 6.26 21.79 11.92
N SER A 515 7.49 21.49 11.50
CA SER A 515 8.19 22.27 10.46
C SER A 515 7.77 21.92 9.03
N GLY A 516 6.88 20.93 8.86
CA GLY A 516 6.52 20.41 7.53
C GLY A 516 7.63 19.58 6.88
N ALA A 517 7.56 19.43 5.56
CA ALA A 517 8.55 18.71 4.75
C ALA A 517 8.66 19.30 3.33
N VAL A 518 9.83 19.18 2.72
CA VAL A 518 10.03 19.40 1.28
C VAL A 518 10.66 18.13 0.72
N ARG A 519 10.13 17.64 -0.40
CA ARG A 519 10.55 16.41 -1.06
C ARG A 519 10.54 16.61 -2.56
N SER A 520 11.41 15.88 -3.23
CA SER A 520 11.48 15.83 -4.69
C SER A 520 11.47 14.38 -5.13
N ALA A 521 10.72 14.07 -6.17
CA ALA A 521 10.61 12.75 -6.75
C ALA A 521 10.39 12.87 -8.27
N ASN A 522 10.12 11.75 -8.92
CA ASN A 522 9.88 11.69 -10.35
C ASN A 522 8.88 10.59 -10.70
N VAL A 523 8.06 10.84 -11.72
CA VAL A 523 6.97 9.95 -12.14
C VAL A 523 7.00 9.80 -13.66
N ASN A 524 6.61 8.62 -14.14
CA ASN A 524 6.52 8.33 -15.56
C ASN A 524 5.31 9.03 -16.23
N PRO A 525 5.37 9.33 -17.54
CA PRO A 525 4.21 9.76 -18.32
C PRO A 525 3.10 8.71 -18.30
N TRP A 526 1.84 9.12 -18.16
CA TRP A 526 0.69 8.22 -18.00
C TRP A 526 0.86 7.22 -16.85
N ALA A 527 1.46 7.69 -15.75
CA ALA A 527 1.59 6.97 -14.49
C ALA A 527 1.30 7.91 -13.31
N SER A 528 1.23 7.35 -12.09
CA SER A 528 1.01 8.10 -10.86
C SER A 528 1.93 7.60 -9.76
N ASP A 529 2.42 8.54 -8.95
CA ASP A 529 2.97 8.25 -7.64
C ASP A 529 1.88 8.29 -6.56
N TYR A 530 2.12 7.58 -5.47
CA TYR A 530 1.19 7.47 -4.35
C TYR A 530 1.91 7.80 -3.05
N ILE A 531 1.74 9.03 -2.56
CA ILE A 531 2.46 9.53 -1.39
C ILE A 531 1.51 9.64 -0.21
N GLU A 532 1.71 8.78 0.80
CA GLU A 532 0.94 8.87 2.05
C GLU A 532 1.54 9.93 2.97
N ILE A 533 0.70 10.85 3.45
CA ILE A 533 1.09 11.94 4.34
C ILE A 533 0.31 11.81 5.65
N SER A 534 1.03 11.55 6.74
CA SER A 534 0.53 11.46 8.11
C SER A 534 1.34 12.37 9.05
N GLY A 535 0.96 12.50 10.32
CA GLY A 535 1.77 13.16 11.34
C GLY A 535 1.08 14.36 12.00
N SER A 536 1.82 15.47 12.11
CA SER A 536 1.40 16.68 12.85
C SER A 536 0.07 17.24 12.38
N SER A 537 -0.66 17.92 13.27
CA SER A 537 -1.99 18.46 12.99
C SER A 537 -1.99 19.98 12.77
N GLY A 538 -2.91 20.48 11.94
CA GLY A 538 -3.13 21.92 11.68
C GLY A 538 -3.67 22.20 10.28
N ASN A 539 -3.72 23.47 9.88
CA ASN A 539 -3.92 23.85 8.48
C ASN A 539 -2.67 23.52 7.68
N LEU A 540 -2.77 22.57 6.76
CA LEU A 540 -1.65 22.10 5.96
C LEU A 540 -1.67 22.79 4.60
N ASN A 541 -0.66 23.63 4.32
CA ASN A 541 -0.43 24.14 2.97
C ASN A 541 0.45 23.14 2.21
N LEU A 542 -0.13 22.52 1.19
CA LEU A 542 0.52 21.58 0.29
C LEU A 542 0.85 22.29 -1.03
N GLY A 543 2.11 22.63 -1.22
CA GLY A 543 2.65 23.13 -2.47
C GLY A 543 3.10 22.00 -3.38
N PHE A 544 2.94 22.19 -4.69
CA PHE A 544 3.37 21.28 -5.74
C PHE A 544 4.01 22.07 -6.88
N ASP A 545 5.09 21.55 -7.44
CA ASP A 545 5.85 22.15 -8.54
C ASP A 545 6.40 21.03 -9.43
N GLY A 546 5.75 20.82 -10.58
CA GLY A 546 6.14 19.82 -11.57
C GLY A 546 7.08 20.38 -12.64
N ASP A 547 7.74 19.50 -13.39
CA ASP A 547 8.52 19.90 -14.57
C ASP A 547 7.62 20.55 -15.64
N ASP A 548 7.98 21.76 -16.07
CA ASP A 548 7.27 22.55 -17.08
C ASP A 548 7.13 21.86 -18.46
N THR A 549 7.86 20.78 -18.71
CA THR A 549 7.88 20.09 -20.00
C THR A 549 6.72 19.11 -20.21
N LEU A 550 6.01 18.72 -19.15
CA LEU A 550 4.87 17.79 -19.20
C LEU A 550 3.69 18.32 -18.40
N LEU A 551 2.48 17.81 -18.68
CA LEU A 551 1.29 18.20 -17.94
C LEU A 551 1.07 17.29 -16.73
N PHE A 552 1.10 17.91 -15.56
CA PHE A 552 0.81 17.26 -14.29
C PHE A 552 -0.64 17.47 -13.87
N LYS A 553 -1.15 16.49 -13.12
CA LYS A 553 -2.22 16.68 -12.14
C LYS A 553 -1.70 16.25 -10.77
N ALA A 554 -2.21 16.90 -9.73
CA ALA A 554 -1.90 16.56 -8.35
C ALA A 554 -3.20 16.44 -7.57
N ALA A 555 -3.65 15.20 -7.33
CA ALA A 555 -4.84 14.94 -6.52
C ALA A 555 -4.46 14.76 -5.04
N VAL A 556 -5.30 15.27 -4.14
CA VAL A 556 -5.15 15.11 -2.69
C VAL A 556 -6.37 14.38 -2.18
N ILE A 557 -6.18 13.11 -1.83
CA ILE A 557 -7.21 12.28 -1.20
C ILE A 557 -7.15 12.54 0.31
N LYS A 558 -8.23 13.08 0.86
CA LYS A 558 -8.39 13.41 2.28
C LYS A 558 -9.20 12.31 2.96
N ARG A 559 -8.62 11.61 3.95
CA ARG A 559 -9.21 10.44 4.65
C ARG A 559 -9.29 10.68 6.17
N GLY A 560 -10.33 10.17 6.81
CA GLY A 560 -10.51 10.17 8.26
C GLY A 560 -11.39 8.99 8.70
N GLU A 561 -11.34 8.64 9.99
CA GLU A 561 -12.02 7.46 10.54
C GLU A 561 -13.55 7.50 10.36
N ASP A 562 -14.15 8.68 10.53
CA ASP A 562 -15.62 8.85 10.60
C ASP A 562 -16.21 9.65 9.42
N ILE A 563 -15.45 9.88 8.36
CA ILE A 563 -15.92 10.68 7.21
C ILE A 563 -15.68 9.97 5.90
N ASP A 564 -16.52 10.29 4.92
CA ASP A 564 -16.27 9.85 3.56
C ASP A 564 -14.98 10.47 3.01
N PRO A 565 -14.19 9.71 2.24
CA PRO A 565 -13.03 10.26 1.56
C PRO A 565 -13.48 11.37 0.62
N SER A 566 -12.66 12.41 0.52
CA SER A 566 -12.86 13.49 -0.45
C SER A 566 -11.57 13.74 -1.21
N VAL A 567 -11.69 13.99 -2.51
CA VAL A 567 -10.54 14.26 -3.38
C VAL A 567 -10.62 15.70 -3.87
N GLU A 568 -9.48 16.37 -3.83
CA GLU A 568 -9.34 17.73 -4.32
C GLU A 568 -8.07 17.83 -5.17
N PHE A 569 -8.16 18.46 -6.34
CA PHE A 569 -7.01 18.67 -7.20
C PHE A 569 -6.35 20.01 -6.87
N ILE A 570 -5.02 20.01 -6.77
CA ILE A 570 -4.24 21.25 -6.72
C ILE A 570 -4.35 21.91 -8.10
N TYR A 571 -4.81 23.16 -8.14
CA TYR A 571 -4.79 23.93 -9.38
C TYR A 571 -3.33 24.27 -9.74
N LEU A 572 -2.87 23.77 -10.88
CA LEU A 572 -1.52 24.03 -11.39
C LEU A 572 -1.59 25.09 -12.49
N ASN A 573 -0.66 26.06 -12.43
CA ASN A 573 -0.54 27.11 -13.44
C ASN A 573 0.24 26.63 -14.68
N GLU A 574 0.52 27.52 -15.62
CA GLU A 574 1.26 27.22 -16.86
C GLU A 574 2.68 26.66 -16.61
N LYS A 575 3.25 26.88 -15.42
CA LYS A 575 4.52 26.34 -14.95
C LYS A 575 4.37 25.12 -14.03
N GLN A 576 3.25 24.39 -14.17
CA GLN A 576 2.96 23.18 -13.40
C GLN A 576 3.07 23.33 -11.86
N ALA A 577 2.91 24.56 -11.36
CA ALA A 577 3.06 24.89 -9.96
C ALA A 577 1.75 25.38 -9.35
N GLY A 578 1.49 25.01 -8.10
CA GLY A 578 0.27 25.35 -7.39
C GLY A 578 0.33 25.00 -5.90
N ASN A 579 -0.71 25.37 -5.17
CA ASN A 579 -0.84 25.00 -3.77
C ASN A 579 -2.29 24.76 -3.36
N LEU A 580 -2.48 23.93 -2.34
CA LEU A 580 -3.76 23.63 -1.73
C LEU A 580 -3.65 23.72 -0.21
N ILE A 581 -4.60 24.39 0.43
CA ILE A 581 -4.69 24.46 1.90
C ILE A 581 -5.73 23.45 2.38
N VAL A 582 -5.27 22.42 3.09
CA VAL A 582 -6.15 21.46 3.77
C VAL A 582 -6.39 21.93 5.20
N GLN A 583 -7.63 22.32 5.49
CA GLN A 583 -8.01 22.81 6.82
C GLN A 583 -8.21 21.66 7.81
N ASN A 584 -7.83 21.86 9.08
CA ASN A 584 -7.99 20.88 10.15
C ASN A 584 -7.43 19.49 9.78
N TYR A 585 -6.19 19.41 9.30
CA TYR A 585 -5.51 18.13 9.05
C TYR A 585 -4.89 17.56 10.34
N GLY A 586 -4.69 16.24 10.39
CA GLY A 586 -3.96 15.50 11.41
C GLY A 586 -4.85 14.90 12.51
N SER A 587 -4.23 14.17 13.44
CA SER A 587 -4.90 13.35 14.47
C SER A 587 -5.99 14.14 15.23
N GLY A 588 -7.16 13.51 15.37
CA GLY A 588 -8.32 14.05 16.08
C GLY A 588 -9.13 15.09 15.29
N ASN A 589 -8.79 15.34 14.02
CA ASN A 589 -9.58 16.18 13.12
C ASN A 589 -10.30 15.36 12.04
N ALA A 590 -11.08 16.04 11.19
CA ALA A 590 -11.83 15.40 10.11
C ALA A 590 -10.94 14.60 9.16
N TYR A 591 -9.75 15.11 8.82
CA TYR A 591 -8.81 14.45 7.89
C TYR A 591 -7.52 14.09 8.62
N GLU A 592 -7.33 12.82 8.96
CA GLU A 592 -6.15 12.38 9.71
C GLU A 592 -4.99 11.96 8.81
N ASN A 593 -5.31 11.44 7.62
CA ASN A 593 -4.33 10.98 6.64
C ASN A 593 -4.65 11.54 5.26
N LEU A 594 -3.62 11.95 4.53
CA LEU A 594 -3.74 12.35 3.13
C LEU A 594 -3.00 11.36 2.24
N VAL A 595 -3.43 11.28 0.98
CA VAL A 595 -2.60 10.73 -0.10
C VAL A 595 -2.48 11.80 -1.17
N LEU A 596 -1.25 12.23 -1.46
CA LEU A 596 -0.94 13.06 -2.62
C LEU A 596 -0.65 12.14 -3.81
N LEU A 597 -1.31 12.37 -4.95
CA LEU A 597 -1.13 11.64 -6.19
C LEU A 597 -0.64 12.57 -7.28
N PRO A 598 0.68 12.76 -7.43
CA PRO A 598 1.28 13.35 -8.60
C PRO A 598 1.13 12.39 -9.78
N MET A 599 0.55 12.87 -10.87
CA MET A 599 0.34 12.07 -12.07
C MET A 599 0.61 12.90 -13.33
N ILE A 600 1.14 12.26 -14.36
CA ILE A 600 1.35 12.90 -15.66
C ILE A 600 0.30 12.37 -16.63
N THR A 601 -0.48 13.27 -17.22
CA THR A 601 -1.63 12.91 -18.07
C THR A 601 -1.39 13.20 -19.55
N THR A 602 -0.13 13.18 -19.97
CA THR A 602 0.30 13.47 -21.33
C THR A 602 1.36 12.49 -21.81
N LYS A 603 1.45 12.35 -23.13
CA LYS A 603 2.52 11.57 -23.76
C LYS A 603 3.83 12.35 -23.64
N GLY A 604 4.84 11.75 -23.01
CA GLY A 604 6.20 12.27 -22.94
C GLY A 604 7.17 11.50 -23.83
N ASN A 605 8.46 11.77 -23.68
CA ASN A 605 9.56 11.00 -24.28
C ASN A 605 9.82 9.66 -23.54
N TYR A 606 8.86 9.19 -22.76
CA TYR A 606 8.94 8.00 -21.89
C TYR A 606 10.02 8.07 -20.81
N GLU A 607 10.60 9.25 -20.57
CA GLU A 607 11.44 9.53 -19.41
C GLU A 607 10.60 10.07 -18.28
N LYS A 608 11.03 9.82 -17.05
CA LYS A 608 10.39 10.38 -15.87
C LYS A 608 10.57 11.90 -15.84
N ALA A 609 9.53 12.62 -15.43
CA ALA A 609 9.64 14.03 -15.11
C ALA A 609 9.69 14.24 -13.59
N ASN A 610 10.47 15.24 -13.19
CA ASN A 610 10.66 15.57 -11.79
C ASN A 610 9.49 16.41 -11.28
N TYR A 611 9.22 16.29 -9.99
CA TYR A 611 8.36 17.21 -9.28
C TYR A 611 8.89 17.42 -7.86
N VAL A 612 8.52 18.54 -7.28
CA VAL A 612 8.76 18.89 -5.88
C VAL A 612 7.40 19.10 -5.22
N TYR A 613 7.24 18.57 -4.01
CA TYR A 613 6.12 18.95 -3.17
C TYR A 613 6.61 19.40 -1.81
N SER A 614 5.86 20.33 -1.23
CA SER A 614 6.15 20.90 0.07
C SER A 614 4.90 20.89 0.93
N THR A 615 5.06 20.50 2.18
CA THR A 615 4.05 20.61 3.22
C THR A 615 4.51 21.62 4.23
N THR A 616 3.67 22.57 4.60
CA THR A 616 3.96 23.49 5.71
C THR A 616 2.72 23.77 6.54
N PHE A 617 2.93 23.86 7.86
CA PHE A 617 1.95 24.35 8.83
C PHE A 617 2.16 25.83 9.15
N ALA A 618 2.98 26.54 8.35
CA ALA A 618 3.14 27.98 8.48
C ALA A 618 1.76 28.64 8.28
N ASP A 619 1.26 29.21 9.37
CA ASP A 619 -0.06 29.83 9.45
C ASP A 619 0.08 31.31 9.84
N LEU A 620 -0.90 32.12 9.47
CA LEU A 620 -1.07 33.50 9.88
C LEU A 620 -2.17 33.54 10.93
N LYS A 621 -1.83 33.64 12.21
CA LYS A 621 -2.81 33.73 13.29
C LYS A 621 -3.32 35.17 13.42
N VAL A 622 -4.63 35.31 13.61
CA VAL A 622 -5.29 36.60 13.88
C VAL A 622 -6.09 36.47 15.16
N ALA A 623 -5.90 37.40 16.09
CA ALA A 623 -6.66 37.47 17.34
C ALA A 623 -7.20 38.88 17.56
N VAL A 624 -8.43 38.96 18.08
CA VAL A 624 -9.11 40.22 18.42
C VAL A 624 -9.54 40.15 19.88
N PHE A 625 -9.13 41.11 20.70
CA PHE A 625 -9.49 41.16 22.11
C PHE A 625 -9.68 42.59 22.62
N PRO A 626 -10.44 42.81 23.71
CA PRO A 626 -10.62 44.12 24.32
C PRO A 626 -9.29 44.73 24.75
N ASN A 627 -9.13 46.04 24.58
CA ASN A 627 -7.92 46.70 24.99
C ASN A 627 -7.86 46.86 26.52
N PRO A 628 -6.79 46.35 27.19
CA PRO A 628 -6.74 46.32 28.65
C PRO A 628 -6.62 47.70 29.29
N VAL A 629 -6.13 48.69 28.53
CA VAL A 629 -5.87 50.08 28.96
C VAL A 629 -6.96 51.03 28.46
N TYR A 630 -7.37 50.91 27.19
CA TYR A 630 -8.35 51.79 26.55
C TYR A 630 -9.68 51.08 26.37
N GLU A 631 -10.64 51.35 27.24
CA GLU A 631 -11.94 50.66 27.31
C GLU A 631 -12.77 50.64 26.02
N ASN A 632 -12.49 51.56 25.08
CA ASN A 632 -13.18 51.69 23.80
C ASN A 632 -12.41 51.14 22.58
N ASN A 633 -11.26 50.51 22.80
CA ASN A 633 -10.44 49.99 21.71
C ASN A 633 -10.43 48.45 21.70
N LEU A 634 -10.34 47.88 20.51
CA LEU A 634 -9.91 46.51 20.29
C LEU A 634 -8.41 46.50 20.05
N HIS A 635 -7.72 45.50 20.60
CA HIS A 635 -6.41 45.09 20.13
C HIS A 635 -6.59 43.99 19.08
N ILE A 636 -5.91 44.15 17.95
CA ILE A 636 -5.88 43.14 16.89
C ILE A 636 -4.43 42.75 16.66
N VAL A 637 -4.14 41.46 16.85
CA VAL A 637 -2.79 40.89 16.72
C VAL A 637 -2.76 39.98 15.52
N VAL A 638 -1.69 40.11 14.73
CA VAL A 638 -1.38 39.22 13.63
C VAL A 638 -0.01 38.61 13.90
N ARG A 639 0.07 37.29 13.89
CA ARG A 639 1.29 36.55 14.21
C ARG A 639 1.51 35.42 13.24
N THR A 640 2.76 35.12 12.92
CA THR A 640 3.15 33.87 12.29
C THR A 640 4.22 33.16 13.12
N ASN A 641 4.47 31.88 12.85
CA ASN A 641 5.50 31.10 13.52
C ASN A 641 6.91 31.47 13.03
N ASP A 642 7.00 32.05 11.83
CA ASP A 642 8.22 32.57 11.21
C ASP A 642 8.32 34.10 11.29
N LYS A 643 9.38 34.67 10.73
CA LYS A 643 9.47 36.11 10.50
C LYS A 643 8.62 36.51 9.29
N PHE A 644 7.99 37.68 9.33
CA PHE A 644 7.40 38.29 8.15
C PHE A 644 8.49 38.85 7.22
N ALA A 645 8.35 38.65 5.90
CA ALA A 645 9.20 39.29 4.90
C ALA A 645 8.90 40.79 4.75
N SER A 646 7.67 41.20 5.08
CA SER A 646 7.21 42.59 5.11
C SER A 646 6.02 42.75 6.04
N THR A 647 5.72 43.98 6.48
CA THR A 647 4.54 44.27 7.32
C THR A 647 3.27 43.64 6.74
N PRO A 648 2.55 42.81 7.51
CA PRO A 648 1.30 42.19 7.06
C PRO A 648 0.23 43.25 6.84
N ARG A 649 -0.65 43.01 5.86
CA ARG A 649 -1.79 43.87 5.54
C ARG A 649 -3.02 43.33 6.24
N LEU A 650 -3.79 44.24 6.83
CA LEU A 650 -5.02 43.90 7.55
C LEU A 650 -6.17 44.74 7.01
N GLN A 651 -7.20 44.09 6.51
CA GLN A 651 -8.46 44.71 6.12
C GLN A 651 -9.53 44.32 7.12
N MET A 652 -10.31 45.28 7.59
CA MET A 652 -11.37 45.04 8.54
C MET A 652 -12.67 45.61 7.99
N THR A 653 -13.72 44.80 8.03
CA THR A 653 -15.09 45.21 7.81
C THR A 653 -15.82 45.14 9.14
N PHE A 654 -16.41 46.23 9.62
CA PHE A 654 -17.19 46.27 10.87
C PHE A 654 -18.47 47.07 10.66
N ASN A 655 -19.64 46.52 11.00
CA ASN A 655 -20.95 47.13 10.72
C ASN A 655 -21.09 47.66 9.27
N SER A 656 -20.63 46.89 8.29
CA SER A 656 -20.64 47.22 6.86
C SER A 656 -19.69 48.36 6.43
N GLN A 657 -18.83 48.87 7.31
CA GLN A 657 -17.75 49.79 6.96
C GLN A 657 -16.43 49.04 6.81
N GLN A 658 -15.78 49.18 5.66
CA GLN A 658 -14.53 48.50 5.34
C GLN A 658 -13.35 49.49 5.32
N GLY A 659 -12.21 49.07 5.88
CA GLY A 659 -10.98 49.86 5.85
C GLY A 659 -9.73 49.03 6.10
N TYR A 660 -8.58 49.55 5.71
CA TYR A 660 -7.28 48.97 6.02
C TYR A 660 -6.76 49.49 7.37
N LEU A 661 -6.19 48.59 8.17
CA LEU A 661 -5.58 48.94 9.45
C LEU A 661 -4.06 49.04 9.30
N THR A 662 -3.48 50.04 9.96
CA THR A 662 -2.03 50.20 10.02
C THR A 662 -1.47 49.34 11.14
N MET A 663 -0.57 48.44 10.80
CA MET A 663 0.05 47.49 11.73
C MET A 663 1.38 48.02 12.27
N THR A 664 1.61 47.85 13.57
CA THR A 664 2.86 48.19 14.26
C THR A 664 3.58 46.91 14.66
N PRO A 665 4.88 46.74 14.35
CA PRO A 665 5.63 45.55 14.75
C PRO A 665 5.83 45.53 16.27
N ILE A 666 5.56 44.38 16.90
CA ILE A 666 6.08 44.06 18.23
C ILE A 666 7.46 43.42 18.08
N ASN A 667 7.60 42.51 17.11
CA ASN A 667 8.84 41.87 16.68
C ASN A 667 8.68 41.36 15.24
N ASP A 668 9.71 40.69 14.70
CA ASP A 668 9.73 40.21 13.30
C ASP A 668 8.59 39.24 12.95
N SER A 669 7.95 38.58 13.93
CA SER A 669 6.91 37.58 13.73
C SER A 669 5.53 37.99 14.24
N THR A 670 5.42 39.14 14.92
CA THR A 670 4.18 39.62 15.55
C THR A 670 3.96 41.10 15.29
N TYR A 671 2.79 41.41 14.76
CA TYR A 671 2.32 42.78 14.52
C TYR A 671 1.01 43.02 15.26
N ILE A 672 0.78 44.28 15.64
CA ILE A 672 -0.39 44.69 16.42
C ILE A 672 -0.97 46.00 15.90
N THR A 673 -2.27 46.18 16.07
CA THR A 673 -2.94 47.46 15.89
C THR A 673 -4.04 47.66 16.92
N ASN A 674 -4.46 48.91 17.10
CA ASN A 674 -5.58 49.29 17.95
C ASN A 674 -6.70 49.88 17.09
N TYR A 675 -7.92 49.42 17.29
CA TYR A 675 -9.08 49.93 16.59
C TYR A 675 -10.13 50.44 17.57
N ALA A 676 -10.48 51.74 17.46
CA ALA A 676 -11.49 52.34 18.32
C ALA A 676 -12.90 51.96 17.86
N LEU A 677 -13.68 51.33 18.73
CA LEU A 677 -15.10 51.07 18.50
C LEU A 677 -15.93 52.25 18.99
N LYS A 678 -16.90 52.66 18.17
CA LYS A 678 -17.90 53.68 18.52
C LYS A 678 -19.25 53.07 18.92
N GLU A 679 -19.50 51.85 18.50
CA GLU A 679 -20.74 51.12 18.69
C GLU A 679 -20.45 49.62 18.72
N SER A 680 -21.44 48.86 19.19
CA SER A 680 -21.41 47.39 19.19
C SER A 680 -21.74 46.84 17.80
N GLY A 681 -21.22 45.66 17.47
CA GLY A 681 -21.38 45.14 16.11
C GLY A 681 -20.62 43.87 15.80
N GLU A 682 -20.81 43.37 14.58
CA GLU A 682 -20.03 42.26 14.01
C GLU A 682 -18.98 42.79 13.04
N GLY A 683 -17.85 42.09 12.98
CA GLY A 683 -16.78 42.38 12.05
C GLY A 683 -16.09 41.15 11.51
N VAL A 684 -15.36 41.39 10.42
CA VAL A 684 -14.52 40.43 9.72
C VAL A 684 -13.15 41.06 9.53
N VAL A 685 -12.11 40.35 9.93
CA VAL A 685 -10.71 40.75 9.76
C VAL A 685 -10.07 39.83 8.76
N GLU A 686 -9.58 40.38 7.66
CA GLU A 686 -8.86 39.69 6.59
C GLU A 686 -7.39 40.09 6.65
N ALA A 687 -6.54 39.15 7.04
CA ALA A 687 -5.10 39.33 7.18
C ALA A 687 -4.35 38.67 6.03
N TYR A 688 -3.35 39.38 5.51
CA TYR A 688 -2.47 38.92 4.45
C TYR A 688 -1.02 39.18 4.84
N GLY A 689 -0.14 38.22 4.63
CA GLY A 689 1.29 38.38 4.88
C GLY A 689 2.12 37.45 4.02
N THR A 690 3.43 37.68 3.99
CA THR A 690 4.39 36.76 3.40
C THR A 690 5.46 36.50 4.45
N ASN A 691 5.77 35.23 4.75
CA ASN A 691 6.86 34.91 5.67
C ASN A 691 8.22 35.08 4.98
N SER A 692 9.31 35.03 5.75
CA SER A 692 10.70 35.16 5.26
C SER A 692 11.11 34.10 4.25
N ASN A 693 10.32 33.02 4.14
CA ASN A 693 10.54 31.92 3.20
C ASN A 693 9.77 32.10 1.89
N GLY A 694 9.07 33.23 1.70
CA GLY A 694 8.32 33.53 0.48
C GLY A 694 6.91 32.92 0.43
N THR A 695 6.44 32.28 1.50
CA THR A 695 5.10 31.71 1.58
C THR A 695 4.07 32.81 1.81
N ILE A 696 3.07 32.91 0.93
CA ILE A 696 1.91 33.78 1.13
C ILE A 696 1.00 33.14 2.18
N LEU A 697 0.66 33.92 3.21
CA LEU A 697 -0.19 33.51 4.30
C LEU A 697 -1.44 34.39 4.35
N THR A 698 -2.60 33.79 4.59
CA THR A 698 -3.88 34.49 4.67
C THR A 698 -4.72 33.94 5.80
N ASN A 699 -5.46 34.79 6.51
CA ASN A 699 -6.42 34.37 7.53
C ASN A 699 -7.62 35.32 7.57
N ASN A 700 -8.81 34.76 7.77
CA ASN A 700 -10.05 35.50 7.94
C ASN A 700 -10.67 35.16 9.31
N LEU A 701 -10.79 36.16 10.18
CA LEU A 701 -11.39 36.05 11.50
C LEU A 701 -12.72 36.81 11.56
N LYS A 702 -13.81 36.10 11.87
CA LYS A 702 -15.11 36.71 12.19
C LYS A 702 -15.21 36.96 13.68
N PHE A 703 -15.67 38.14 14.08
CA PHE A 703 -15.85 38.48 15.49
C PHE A 703 -17.08 39.36 15.72
N SER A 704 -17.54 39.40 16.97
CA SER A 704 -18.64 40.22 17.45
C SER A 704 -18.22 40.88 18.76
N ALA A 705 -18.44 42.18 18.88
CA ALA A 705 -18.00 42.97 20.02
C ALA A 705 -19.16 43.80 20.56
N VAL A 706 -19.46 43.64 21.84
CA VAL A 706 -20.51 44.41 22.53
C VAL A 706 -19.97 44.98 23.84
N TYR A 707 -20.17 46.27 24.06
CA TYR A 707 -19.81 46.93 25.30
C TYR A 707 -20.82 46.62 26.41
N TYR A 708 -20.33 46.17 27.56
CA TYR A 708 -21.13 45.92 28.75
C TYR A 708 -20.69 46.80 29.92
N PRO A 709 -21.60 47.60 30.51
CA PRO A 709 -21.31 48.33 31.73
C PRO A 709 -21.03 47.39 32.94
N PRO A 710 -20.33 47.90 33.97
CA PRO A 710 -20.20 47.20 35.25
C PRO A 710 -21.55 46.72 35.80
N LYS A 711 -21.58 45.50 36.33
CA LYS A 711 -22.72 44.81 36.96
C LYS A 711 -23.92 44.57 36.04
N SER A 712 -23.76 44.78 34.73
CA SER A 712 -24.81 44.51 33.75
C SER A 712 -25.10 43.02 33.58
N GLN A 713 -26.27 42.70 33.02
CA GLN A 713 -26.69 41.36 32.60
C GLN A 713 -27.03 41.39 31.10
N GLY A 714 -26.95 40.26 30.41
CA GLY A 714 -27.25 40.20 28.98
C GLY A 714 -26.68 38.96 28.27
N SER A 715 -26.73 39.00 26.95
CA SER A 715 -26.20 37.97 26.06
C SER A 715 -25.61 38.59 24.81
N LEU A 716 -24.44 38.12 24.41
CA LEU A 716 -23.86 38.38 23.09
C LEU A 716 -24.00 37.10 22.25
N SER A 717 -24.74 37.19 21.15
CA SER A 717 -25.01 36.08 20.25
C SER A 717 -24.44 36.38 18.86
N ALA A 718 -23.72 35.41 18.30
CA ALA A 718 -23.25 35.40 16.93
C ALA A 718 -23.53 34.03 16.29
N SER A 719 -23.39 33.93 14.96
CA SER A 719 -23.63 32.65 14.24
C SER A 719 -22.71 31.50 14.65
N TYR A 720 -21.56 31.81 15.24
CA TYR A 720 -20.52 30.86 15.66
C TYR A 720 -20.46 30.66 17.18
N GLY A 721 -21.32 31.30 17.97
CA GLY A 721 -21.37 31.10 19.42
C GLY A 721 -22.14 32.19 20.16
N ARG A 722 -22.48 31.91 21.42
CA ARG A 722 -23.17 32.85 22.31
C ARG A 722 -22.54 32.82 23.70
N VAL A 723 -22.45 33.99 24.33
CA VAL A 723 -22.10 34.11 25.75
C VAL A 723 -23.18 34.88 26.50
N THR A 724 -23.63 34.32 27.61
CA THR A 724 -24.66 34.89 28.49
C THR A 724 -24.07 35.12 29.87
N PHE A 725 -24.24 36.33 30.40
CA PHE A 725 -23.71 36.72 31.71
C PHE A 725 -24.85 37.11 32.66
N PRO A 726 -24.89 36.47 33.85
CA PRO A 726 -25.79 36.86 34.93
C PRO A 726 -25.53 38.28 35.46
N ALA A 727 -26.52 38.85 36.16
CA ALA A 727 -26.37 40.13 36.84
C ALA A 727 -25.20 40.08 37.85
N GLY A 728 -24.30 41.05 37.77
CA GLY A 728 -23.16 41.16 38.67
C GLY A 728 -21.89 40.40 38.26
N SER A 729 -21.91 39.60 37.18
CA SER A 729 -20.74 38.82 36.73
C SER A 729 -19.61 39.67 36.16
N ILE A 730 -19.94 40.78 35.49
CA ILE A 730 -18.97 41.71 34.86
C ILE A 730 -18.72 42.88 35.81
N ARG A 731 -17.57 42.96 36.51
CA ARG A 731 -17.27 44.09 37.41
C ARG A 731 -16.59 45.29 36.72
N LYS A 732 -15.72 45.03 35.75
CA LYS A 732 -15.02 46.05 34.96
C LYS A 732 -15.81 46.26 33.67
N GLY A 733 -16.19 47.49 33.38
CA GLY A 733 -16.85 47.82 32.11
C GLY A 733 -15.89 47.59 30.94
N GLY A 734 -16.41 47.14 29.80
CA GLY A 734 -15.60 46.90 28.62
C GLY A 734 -16.33 46.09 27.56
N TYR A 735 -15.65 45.89 26.43
CA TYR A 735 -16.15 45.02 25.38
C TYR A 735 -16.02 43.55 25.78
N VAL A 736 -17.08 42.79 25.57
CA VAL A 736 -17.01 41.34 25.44
C VAL A 736 -16.84 41.06 23.95
N VAL A 737 -15.83 40.25 23.61
CA VAL A 737 -15.57 39.85 22.22
C VAL A 737 -15.77 38.35 22.10
N LEU A 738 -16.57 37.94 21.11
CA LEU A 738 -16.63 36.58 20.61
C LEU A 738 -15.96 36.55 19.24
N ALA A 739 -15.05 35.63 18.99
CA ALA A 739 -14.50 35.41 17.66
C ALA A 739 -14.55 33.93 17.28
N ALA A 740 -14.88 33.65 16.00
CA ALA A 740 -14.78 32.32 15.44
C ALA A 740 -13.29 31.96 15.37
N SER A 741 -12.81 31.21 16.35
CA SER A 741 -11.37 31.06 16.56
C SER A 741 -10.71 30.47 15.33
N THR A 742 -9.56 31.05 14.96
CA THR A 742 -8.70 30.52 13.91
C THR A 742 -7.64 29.58 14.48
N GLU A 743 -7.57 29.45 15.80
CA GLU A 743 -6.69 28.50 16.47
C GLU A 743 -7.23 27.08 16.30
N GLN A 744 -6.32 26.13 16.06
CA GLN A 744 -6.64 24.72 15.88
C GLN A 744 -5.78 23.88 16.80
N HIS A 745 -6.35 23.53 17.96
CA HIS A 745 -5.74 22.55 18.86
C HIS A 745 -6.47 21.21 18.77
N SER A 746 -5.70 20.13 18.59
CA SER A 746 -6.19 18.76 18.74
C SER A 746 -5.52 18.10 19.93
N TYR A 747 -6.28 17.33 20.69
CA TYR A 747 -5.81 16.67 21.90
C TYR A 747 -6.09 15.18 21.82
N ALA A 748 -5.05 14.38 22.03
CA ALA A 748 -5.18 12.93 22.04
C ALA A 748 -6.21 12.49 23.09
N GLY A 749 -7.11 11.57 22.72
CA GLY A 749 -8.18 11.06 23.58
C GLY A 749 -9.45 11.92 23.64
N LEU A 750 -9.43 13.14 23.08
CA LEU A 750 -10.61 14.01 22.99
C LEU A 750 -11.10 14.13 21.56
N ARG A 751 -12.38 13.82 21.33
CA ARG A 751 -13.05 14.07 20.06
C ARG A 751 -13.88 15.34 20.15
N ARG A 752 -13.44 16.40 19.44
CA ARG A 752 -14.11 17.70 19.38
C ARG A 752 -15.42 17.60 18.59
N ILE A 753 -16.51 18.16 19.13
CA ILE A 753 -17.86 18.11 18.52
C ILE A 753 -18.42 19.51 18.18
N THR A 754 -17.63 20.55 18.40
CA THR A 754 -17.97 21.96 18.13
C THR A 754 -16.76 22.70 17.53
N PRO A 755 -16.95 23.80 16.79
CA PRO A 755 -15.86 24.71 16.46
C PRO A 755 -15.27 25.36 17.73
N MET A 756 -14.07 25.93 17.62
CA MET A 756 -13.47 26.71 18.70
C MET A 756 -14.02 28.14 18.70
N LEU A 757 -14.23 28.70 19.89
CA LEU A 757 -14.72 30.05 20.09
C LEU A 757 -13.75 30.82 20.99
N ASP A 758 -13.21 31.93 20.50
CA ASP A 758 -12.47 32.85 21.35
C ASP A 758 -13.47 33.69 22.14
N VAL A 759 -13.43 33.58 23.45
CA VAL A 759 -14.25 34.39 24.36
C VAL A 759 -13.31 35.30 25.15
N ALA A 760 -13.37 36.60 24.88
CA ALA A 760 -12.61 37.59 25.61
C ALA A 760 -13.54 38.44 26.48
N LEU A 761 -13.29 38.40 27.79
CA LEU A 761 -14.08 39.05 28.83
C LEU A 761 -13.37 40.34 29.31
N PRO A 762 -14.12 41.40 29.69
CA PRO A 762 -13.53 42.60 30.27
C PRO A 762 -12.68 42.28 31.52
N GLY A 763 -11.38 42.57 31.46
CA GLY A 763 -10.45 42.30 32.57
C GLY A 763 -10.14 40.81 32.79
N ASP A 764 -10.32 39.99 31.76
CA ASP A 764 -9.97 38.56 31.67
C ASP A 764 -10.69 37.58 32.59
N THR A 765 -11.41 38.03 33.62
CA THR A 765 -12.10 37.16 34.57
C THR A 765 -13.46 37.72 35.00
N THR A 766 -14.35 36.86 35.47
CA THR A 766 -15.65 37.22 36.04
C THR A 766 -15.79 36.74 37.48
N ASP A 767 -16.54 37.48 38.30
CA ASP A 767 -16.80 37.14 39.71
C ASP A 767 -17.75 35.94 39.84
N ALA A 768 -18.53 35.66 38.80
CA ALA A 768 -19.44 34.52 38.70
C ALA A 768 -19.32 33.85 37.30
N PRO A 769 -19.57 32.53 37.18
CA PRO A 769 -19.53 31.85 35.89
C PRO A 769 -20.51 32.46 34.88
N VAL A 770 -20.05 32.56 33.63
CA VAL A 770 -20.84 32.92 32.46
C VAL A 770 -21.12 31.67 31.64
N SER A 771 -22.26 31.64 30.96
CA SER A 771 -22.65 30.51 30.11
C SER A 771 -22.17 30.76 28.68
N VAL A 772 -21.54 29.76 28.07
CA VAL A 772 -21.19 29.76 26.65
C VAL A 772 -22.01 28.69 25.94
N ALA A 773 -22.57 29.04 24.80
CA ALA A 773 -23.19 28.10 23.87
C ALA A 773 -22.37 28.02 22.58
N LEU A 774 -22.02 26.79 22.19
CA LEU A 774 -21.23 26.48 20.99
C LEU A 774 -22.10 25.68 20.00
N PRO A 775 -22.16 26.05 18.71
CA PRO A 775 -22.91 25.28 17.72
C PRO A 775 -22.25 23.92 17.45
N LEU A 776 -23.06 22.89 17.19
CA LEU A 776 -22.56 21.55 16.84
C LEU A 776 -21.96 21.49 15.44
N SER A 777 -20.85 20.77 15.30
CA SER A 777 -20.22 20.43 14.02
C SER A 777 -20.88 19.19 13.40
N GLY A 778 -22.10 19.35 12.86
CA GLY A 778 -22.82 18.29 12.15
C GLY A 778 -23.84 17.50 13.00
N PRO A 779 -24.52 16.51 12.39
CA PRO A 779 -25.59 15.76 13.06
C PRO A 779 -25.01 14.87 14.16
N TRP A 780 -25.30 15.23 15.41
CA TRP A 780 -24.87 14.48 16.58
C TRP A 780 -26.05 13.78 17.26
N THR A 781 -26.09 12.45 17.24
CA THR A 781 -27.19 11.64 17.80
C THR A 781 -26.84 10.91 19.10
N ALA A 782 -25.56 10.85 19.47
CA ALA A 782 -25.11 10.11 20.65
C ALA A 782 -25.36 10.88 21.97
N SER A 783 -25.77 10.15 23.01
CA SER A 783 -26.01 10.66 24.37
C SER A 783 -24.77 10.49 25.27
N LEU A 784 -23.58 10.83 24.75
CA LEU A 784 -22.34 10.74 25.52
C LEU A 784 -22.13 12.00 26.39
N PRO A 785 -21.49 11.87 27.57
CA PRO A 785 -21.08 13.02 28.36
C PRO A 785 -20.15 13.95 27.58
N VAL A 786 -20.39 15.25 27.65
CA VAL A 786 -19.60 16.28 26.95
C VAL A 786 -18.89 17.15 27.96
N GLY A 787 -17.64 17.51 27.68
CA GLY A 787 -16.85 18.48 28.43
C GLY A 787 -16.69 19.78 27.67
N LEU A 788 -16.63 20.89 28.40
CA LEU A 788 -16.12 22.17 27.91
C LEU A 788 -14.65 22.30 28.31
N PHE A 789 -13.82 22.70 27.36
CA PHE A 789 -12.38 22.83 27.51
C PHE A 789 -11.91 24.20 27.03
N ALA A 790 -10.86 24.71 27.66
CA ALA A 790 -10.04 25.80 27.13
C ALA A 790 -8.82 25.24 26.42
N ALA A 791 -8.50 25.80 25.25
CA ALA A 791 -7.34 25.42 24.46
C ALA A 791 -6.04 25.99 25.06
N SER A 792 -4.95 25.22 24.95
CA SER A 792 -3.61 25.57 25.45
C SER A 792 -2.56 24.66 24.82
N ASP A 793 -1.36 25.20 24.57
CA ASP A 793 -0.21 24.45 24.05
C ASP A 793 0.26 23.33 25.01
N ASN A 794 -0.07 23.43 26.29
CA ASN A 794 0.31 22.46 27.33
C ASN A 794 -0.74 21.35 27.55
N GLY A 795 -1.72 21.21 26.66
CA GLY A 795 -2.82 20.25 26.77
C GLY A 795 -4.16 20.92 27.12
N PRO A 796 -5.27 20.17 27.01
CA PRO A 796 -6.61 20.72 27.16
C PRO A 796 -6.87 21.10 28.63
N GLN A 797 -7.43 22.28 28.86
CA GLN A 797 -7.78 22.72 30.20
C GLN A 797 -9.27 22.47 30.44
N TRP A 798 -9.59 21.48 31.27
CA TRP A 798 -10.96 21.23 31.71
C TRP A 798 -11.60 22.47 32.34
N LEU A 799 -12.74 22.90 31.80
CA LEU A 799 -13.55 23.99 32.37
C LEU A 799 -14.76 23.45 33.13
N GLY A 800 -15.39 22.38 32.65
CA GLY A 800 -16.55 21.79 33.29
C GLY A 800 -17.32 20.86 32.37
N ARG A 801 -18.35 20.21 32.91
CA ARG A 801 -19.32 19.47 32.09
C ARG A 801 -20.13 20.45 31.24
N ALA A 802 -20.58 19.96 30.09
CA ALA A 802 -21.40 20.70 29.16
C ALA A 802 -22.62 19.88 28.74
N ASP A 803 -23.71 20.57 28.47
CA ASP A 803 -25.01 19.97 28.14
C ASP A 803 -25.38 20.27 26.69
N LYS A 804 -25.83 19.26 25.97
CA LYS A 804 -26.42 19.44 24.64
C LYS A 804 -27.84 19.99 24.79
N VAL A 805 -28.10 21.18 24.25
CA VAL A 805 -29.43 21.80 24.19
C VAL A 805 -29.76 22.14 22.75
N GLY A 806 -30.67 21.38 22.14
CA GLY A 806 -30.99 21.52 20.71
C GLY A 806 -29.76 21.25 19.83
N ASN A 807 -29.31 22.27 19.10
CA ASN A 807 -28.14 22.19 18.21
C ASN A 807 -26.89 22.90 18.79
N GLU A 808 -26.88 23.20 20.08
CA GLU A 808 -25.78 23.86 20.78
C GLU A 808 -25.29 22.99 21.95
N ILE A 809 -24.03 23.16 22.32
CA ILE A 809 -23.46 22.69 23.58
C ILE A 809 -23.31 23.87 24.53
N LEU A 810 -23.91 23.77 25.71
CA LEU A 810 -23.85 24.80 26.75
C LEU A 810 -22.87 24.38 27.84
N GLY A 811 -21.91 25.24 28.13
CA GLY A 811 -20.98 25.07 29.25
C GLY A 811 -20.80 26.37 30.03
N SER A 812 -20.01 26.31 31.10
CA SER A 812 -19.71 27.47 31.95
C SER A 812 -18.23 27.79 31.95
N MET A 813 -17.89 29.07 31.96
CA MET A 813 -16.52 29.58 32.10
C MET A 813 -16.50 30.83 32.99
N ASN A 814 -15.32 31.23 33.47
CA ASN A 814 -15.15 32.41 34.32
C ASN A 814 -13.91 33.25 33.99
N ARG A 815 -13.24 32.93 32.88
CA ARG A 815 -12.05 33.62 32.39
C ARG A 815 -12.03 33.65 30.88
N SER A 816 -11.39 34.64 30.27
CA SER A 816 -11.13 34.66 28.82
C SER A 816 -10.40 33.39 28.38
N ALA A 817 -10.84 32.77 27.30
CA ALA A 817 -10.21 31.58 26.72
C ALA A 817 -10.74 31.30 25.32
N THR A 818 -9.95 30.60 24.53
CA THR A 818 -10.42 29.84 23.36
C THR A 818 -11.05 28.56 23.86
N VAL A 819 -12.36 28.39 23.66
CA VAL A 819 -13.12 27.28 24.21
C VAL A 819 -13.69 26.36 23.14
N PHE A 820 -13.81 25.08 23.46
CA PHE A 820 -14.43 24.08 22.62
C PHE A 820 -15.09 22.99 23.46
N ALA A 821 -16.10 22.34 22.90
CA ALA A 821 -16.71 21.15 23.47
C ALA A 821 -16.19 19.88 22.79
N ALA A 822 -15.89 18.88 23.61
CA ALA A 822 -15.40 17.58 23.17
C ALA A 822 -15.97 16.45 24.04
N ILE A 823 -15.96 15.24 23.49
CA ILE A 823 -16.16 14.02 24.26
C ILE A 823 -14.82 13.40 24.59
N ASP A 824 -14.76 12.74 25.74
CA ASP A 824 -13.64 11.93 26.18
C ASP A 824 -14.15 10.49 26.26
N GLN A 825 -13.50 9.59 25.54
CA GLN A 825 -13.84 8.17 25.54
C GLN A 825 -12.70 7.32 26.13
N THR A 826 -11.65 7.97 26.62
CA THR A 826 -10.44 7.29 27.07
C THR A 826 -10.42 7.25 28.59
N ALA A 827 -10.51 6.05 29.17
CA ALA A 827 -10.33 5.91 30.62
C ALA A 827 -8.89 6.27 31.04
N PRO A 828 -8.67 6.74 32.28
CA PRO A 828 -7.33 6.95 32.81
C PRO A 828 -6.47 5.68 32.73
N VAL A 829 -5.16 5.83 32.62
CA VAL A 829 -4.22 4.71 32.63
C VAL A 829 -3.50 4.66 33.98
N ILE A 830 -3.65 3.54 34.70
CA ILE A 830 -2.87 3.25 35.91
C ILE A 830 -1.59 2.54 35.49
N GLY A 831 -0.42 3.11 35.79
CA GLY A 831 0.86 2.57 35.33
C GLY A 831 2.04 2.89 36.27
N GLY A 832 3.04 2.00 36.26
CA GLY A 832 4.24 2.06 37.11
C GLY A 832 4.18 1.11 38.31
N GLU A 833 5.33 0.90 38.96
CA GLU A 833 5.39 0.19 40.25
C GLU A 833 4.92 1.12 41.38
N ALA A 834 4.27 0.56 42.40
CA ALA A 834 3.90 1.32 43.59
C ALA A 834 5.15 1.67 44.41
N GLU A 835 5.35 2.95 44.67
CA GLU A 835 6.48 3.44 45.48
C GLU A 835 6.03 3.65 46.93
N THR A 836 6.65 2.92 47.87
CA THR A 836 6.37 3.06 49.31
C THR A 836 7.40 3.97 49.96
N ASP A 837 6.94 5.01 50.68
CA ASP A 837 7.82 5.86 51.47
C ASP A 837 8.08 5.31 52.89
N LYS A 838 9.04 5.93 53.60
CA LYS A 838 9.43 5.56 54.98
C LYS A 838 8.32 5.69 56.03
N ASN A 839 7.19 6.34 55.70
CA ASN A 839 6.06 6.53 56.59
C ASN A 839 4.89 5.58 56.25
N GLY A 840 5.04 4.70 55.25
CA GLY A 840 4.00 3.76 54.82
C GLY A 840 2.98 4.38 53.86
N MET A 841 3.33 5.47 53.16
CA MET A 841 2.51 6.01 52.08
C MET A 841 2.91 5.35 50.75
N VAL A 842 1.93 4.80 50.03
CA VAL A 842 2.14 4.15 48.73
C VAL A 842 1.67 5.08 47.62
N SER A 843 2.54 5.38 46.67
CA SER A 843 2.26 6.26 45.53
C SER A 843 2.10 5.46 44.24
N ILE A 844 0.99 5.68 43.52
CA ILE A 844 0.60 4.95 42.30
C ILE A 844 0.45 5.98 41.16
N GLY A 845 1.14 5.77 40.04
CA GLY A 845 1.07 6.66 38.88
C GLY A 845 -0.25 6.54 38.11
N VAL A 846 -0.84 7.68 37.75
CA VAL A 846 -2.01 7.73 36.87
C VAL A 846 -1.74 8.75 35.75
N THR A 847 -1.92 8.31 34.51
CA THR A 847 -1.82 9.17 33.33
C THR A 847 -3.20 9.37 32.72
N GLU A 848 -3.57 10.63 32.51
CA GLU A 848 -4.84 11.06 31.93
C GLU A 848 -4.55 12.38 31.19
N ASN A 849 -5.02 12.52 29.94
CA ASN A 849 -4.69 13.64 29.05
C ASN A 849 -5.93 14.37 28.50
N GLY A 850 -7.13 13.95 28.89
CA GLY A 850 -8.42 14.51 28.47
C GLY A 850 -9.08 15.32 29.59
N SER A 851 -10.17 14.82 30.16
CA SER A 851 -11.00 15.55 31.13
C SER A 851 -10.38 15.72 32.52
N GLY A 852 -9.25 15.09 32.79
CA GLY A 852 -8.60 15.03 34.08
C GLY A 852 -9.17 13.93 34.97
N VAL A 853 -8.38 13.52 35.97
CA VAL A 853 -8.83 12.58 37.00
C VAL A 853 -9.93 13.23 37.87
N ASP A 854 -11.01 12.49 38.10
CA ASP A 854 -11.98 12.79 39.15
C ASP A 854 -11.46 12.24 40.49
N ALA A 855 -10.91 13.12 41.32
CA ALA A 855 -10.36 12.74 42.61
C ALA A 855 -11.39 12.08 43.55
N GLY A 856 -12.68 12.39 43.39
CA GLY A 856 -13.75 11.79 44.20
C GLY A 856 -14.09 10.35 43.80
N SER A 857 -13.68 9.93 42.60
CA SER A 857 -13.91 8.58 42.09
C SER A 857 -12.87 7.55 42.57
N ILE A 858 -11.75 8.02 43.15
CA ILE A 858 -10.61 7.16 43.48
C ILE A 858 -10.98 6.23 44.64
N VAL A 859 -10.88 4.94 44.41
CA VAL A 859 -11.05 3.91 45.43
C VAL A 859 -9.86 2.98 45.39
N VAL A 860 -9.18 2.81 46.52
CA VAL A 860 -8.13 1.80 46.70
C VAL A 860 -8.55 0.83 47.79
N LYS A 861 -8.48 -0.47 47.51
CA LYS A 861 -8.79 -1.53 48.49
C LYS A 861 -7.65 -2.53 48.63
N ILE A 862 -7.58 -3.16 49.80
CA ILE A 862 -6.81 -4.39 50.03
C ILE A 862 -7.82 -5.47 50.37
N GLY A 863 -8.02 -6.43 49.46
CA GLY A 863 -9.16 -7.34 49.53
C GLY A 863 -10.49 -6.55 49.54
N ASN A 864 -11.24 -6.62 50.64
CA ASN A 864 -12.51 -5.89 50.81
C ASN A 864 -12.39 -4.58 51.60
N GLU A 865 -11.22 -4.27 52.15
CA GLU A 865 -11.01 -3.10 53.02
C GLU A 865 -10.61 -1.87 52.19
N ARG A 866 -11.30 -0.73 52.36
CA ARG A 866 -10.92 0.53 51.73
C ARG A 866 -9.77 1.20 52.47
N VAL A 867 -8.79 1.68 51.72
CA VAL A 867 -7.62 2.40 52.25
C VAL A 867 -7.81 3.91 52.07
N PRO A 868 -7.43 4.76 53.03
CA PRO A 868 -7.47 6.21 52.85
C PRO A 868 -6.52 6.64 51.72
N VAL A 869 -7.01 7.50 50.82
CA VAL A 869 -6.27 7.96 49.64
C VAL A 869 -6.34 9.47 49.49
N ARG A 870 -5.32 10.06 48.84
CA ARG A 870 -5.36 11.42 48.29
C ARG A 870 -4.86 11.43 46.86
N TRP A 871 -5.44 12.29 46.02
CA TRP A 871 -4.92 12.60 44.70
C TRP A 871 -3.86 13.71 44.80
N ASP A 872 -2.66 13.45 44.28
CA ASP A 872 -1.62 14.45 44.11
C ASP A 872 -1.56 14.90 42.65
N ALA A 873 -2.21 16.03 42.36
CA ALA A 873 -2.33 16.54 41.00
C ALA A 873 -0.99 16.99 40.41
N ALA A 874 -0.03 17.43 41.23
CA ALA A 874 1.26 17.94 40.77
C ALA A 874 2.15 16.80 40.25
N SER A 875 2.17 15.67 40.98
CA SER A 875 2.91 14.48 40.56
C SER A 875 2.08 13.48 39.75
N ARG A 876 0.78 13.72 39.57
CA ARG A 876 -0.20 12.81 38.96
C ARG A 876 -0.18 11.41 39.61
N LYS A 877 -0.16 11.37 40.95
CA LYS A 877 -0.10 10.11 41.72
C LYS A 877 -1.29 9.99 42.69
N ILE A 878 -1.82 8.79 42.82
CA ILE A 878 -2.69 8.40 43.94
C ILE A 878 -1.78 8.04 45.10
N VAL A 879 -1.99 8.64 46.28
CA VAL A 879 -1.22 8.34 47.49
C VAL A 879 -2.12 7.65 48.50
N ALA A 880 -1.93 6.34 48.68
CA ALA A 880 -2.65 5.49 49.62
C ALA A 880 -1.91 5.41 50.97
N ASN A 881 -2.64 5.56 52.08
CA ASN A 881 -2.07 5.52 53.42
C ASN A 881 -2.13 4.10 54.00
N LEU A 882 -0.99 3.41 54.03
CA LEU A 882 -0.84 2.09 54.64
C LEU A 882 -0.05 2.16 55.97
N ALA A 883 0.13 3.35 56.54
CA ALA A 883 0.87 3.54 57.78
C ALA A 883 0.32 2.66 58.92
N GLY A 884 1.22 1.97 59.62
CA GLY A 884 0.88 1.07 60.73
C GLY A 884 0.54 -0.36 60.32
N ARG A 885 0.50 -0.70 59.01
CA ARG A 885 0.43 -2.09 58.56
C ARG A 885 1.81 -2.78 58.69
N LEU A 886 1.80 -4.12 58.75
CA LEU A 886 3.01 -4.94 58.90
C LEU A 886 3.84 -4.95 57.60
N ASP A 887 5.14 -5.21 57.72
CA ASP A 887 6.03 -5.41 56.57
C ASP A 887 5.53 -6.57 55.69
N GLY A 888 5.51 -6.38 54.38
CA GLY A 888 4.99 -7.39 53.46
C GLY A 888 4.55 -6.84 52.09
N ARG A 889 4.12 -7.76 51.23
CA ARG A 889 3.55 -7.48 49.90
C ARG A 889 2.03 -7.32 50.01
N TYR A 890 1.51 -6.23 49.46
CA TYR A 890 0.07 -5.92 49.42
C TYR A 890 -0.39 -5.73 47.97
N ASP A 891 -1.49 -6.38 47.60
CA ASP A 891 -2.15 -6.18 46.31
C ASP A 891 -3.27 -5.15 46.49
N LEU A 892 -3.13 -4.03 45.79
CA LEU A 892 -4.01 -2.87 45.85
C LEU A 892 -4.97 -2.91 44.67
N ASP A 893 -6.27 -3.01 44.97
CA ASP A 893 -7.34 -2.91 44.01
C ASP A 893 -7.69 -1.43 43.78
N VAL A 894 -7.33 -0.87 42.63
CA VAL A 894 -7.41 0.56 42.33
C VAL A 894 -8.48 0.82 41.27
N GLU A 895 -9.51 1.59 41.63
CA GLU A 895 -10.48 2.17 40.72
C GLU A 895 -10.25 3.68 40.61
N VAL A 896 -10.24 4.22 39.39
CA VAL A 896 -10.22 5.67 39.14
C VAL A 896 -11.04 5.97 37.90
N ALA A 897 -11.74 7.10 37.92
CA ALA A 897 -12.46 7.65 36.78
C ALA A 897 -11.89 9.00 36.36
N ASP A 898 -12.11 9.36 35.11
CA ASP A 898 -11.99 10.74 34.67
C ASP A 898 -13.23 11.58 35.04
N ARG A 899 -13.21 12.88 34.74
CA ARG A 899 -14.32 13.80 35.09
C ARG A 899 -15.57 13.63 34.21
N LEU A 900 -15.48 12.91 33.10
CA LEU A 900 -16.61 12.58 32.23
C LEU A 900 -17.22 11.21 32.56
N GLY A 901 -16.56 10.41 33.40
CA GLY A 901 -17.06 9.16 33.96
C GLY A 901 -16.47 7.90 33.34
N ASN A 902 -15.43 8.00 32.50
CA ASN A 902 -14.73 6.82 32.02
C ASN A 902 -13.90 6.22 33.14
N LYS A 903 -14.11 4.94 33.44
CA LYS A 903 -13.53 4.26 34.59
C LYS A 903 -12.48 3.25 34.17
N VAL A 904 -11.44 3.12 34.97
CA VAL A 904 -10.44 2.04 34.90
C VAL A 904 -10.34 1.34 36.24
N HIS A 905 -10.02 0.06 36.18
CA HIS A 905 -9.79 -0.80 37.32
C HIS A 905 -8.49 -1.58 37.12
N SER A 906 -7.60 -1.59 38.11
CA SER A 906 -6.31 -2.29 38.03
C SER A 906 -5.83 -2.77 39.40
N ASN A 907 -5.04 -3.84 39.41
CA ASN A 907 -4.41 -4.37 40.61
C ASN A 907 -2.91 -4.01 40.62
N ILE A 908 -2.46 -3.32 41.68
CA ILE A 908 -1.09 -2.85 41.84
C ILE A 908 -0.47 -3.46 43.09
N THR A 909 0.67 -4.14 42.94
CA THR A 909 1.43 -4.66 44.07
C THR A 909 2.30 -3.56 44.70
N ALA A 910 2.21 -3.39 46.02
CA ALA A 910 3.08 -2.55 46.84
C ALA A 910 3.88 -3.37 47.87
N ASN A 911 5.16 -3.04 48.05
CA ASN A 911 6.02 -3.68 49.05
C ASN A 911 6.28 -2.71 50.21
N MET A 912 6.04 -3.14 51.45
CA MET A 912 6.37 -2.37 52.65
C MET A 912 7.61 -2.94 53.37
N ALA A 913 8.62 -2.12 53.58
CA ALA A 913 9.83 -2.46 54.33
C ALA A 913 10.04 -1.48 55.50
N GLY A 914 10.05 -1.97 56.74
CA GLY A 914 10.20 -1.15 57.94
C GLY A 914 11.63 -0.66 58.20
N THR A 915 11.74 0.49 58.85
CA THR A 915 13.03 1.07 59.32
C THR A 915 13.61 0.22 60.47
N PHE A 916 14.92 -0.07 60.43
CA PHE A 916 15.64 -0.78 61.51
C PHE A 916 15.57 0.01 62.83
N GLY A 917 15.31 -0.66 63.96
CA GLY A 917 15.30 0.04 65.26
C GLY A 917 15.19 -0.87 66.48
N LEU A 918 15.59 -0.34 67.65
CA LEU A 918 15.51 -1.06 68.93
C LEU A 918 14.05 -1.15 69.42
N SER A 919 13.57 -2.37 69.66
CA SER A 919 12.23 -2.63 70.21
C SER A 919 12.25 -2.77 71.73
N GLN A 920 13.23 -3.51 72.26
CA GLN A 920 13.30 -3.78 73.70
C GLN A 920 14.73 -4.12 74.13
N ALA A 921 15.14 -3.64 75.32
CA ALA A 921 16.35 -4.08 76.02
C ALA A 921 16.02 -4.34 77.49
N ILE A 922 16.22 -5.58 77.96
CA ILE A 922 15.86 -6.02 79.31
C ILE A 922 16.95 -6.86 79.95
N VAL A 923 16.98 -6.83 81.29
CA VAL A 923 17.86 -7.63 82.14
C VAL A 923 16.99 -8.34 83.19
N TYR A 924 17.05 -9.67 83.27
CA TYR A 924 16.19 -10.46 84.16
C TYR A 924 16.85 -11.77 84.62
N PRO A 925 16.62 -12.23 85.87
CA PRO A 925 15.87 -11.54 86.93
C PRO A 925 16.64 -10.34 87.47
N ASN A 926 15.91 -9.33 87.93
CA ASN A 926 16.46 -8.13 88.58
C ASN A 926 15.58 -7.80 89.81
N PRO A 927 16.05 -7.97 91.07
CA PRO A 927 17.43 -8.28 91.44
C PRO A 927 17.90 -9.70 91.07
N ALA A 928 19.14 -9.81 90.63
CA ALA A 928 19.78 -11.07 90.27
C ALA A 928 20.43 -11.72 91.51
N ARG A 929 20.14 -13.00 91.74
CA ARG A 929 20.69 -13.76 92.90
C ARG A 929 21.74 -14.80 92.51
N ALA A 930 21.57 -15.45 91.36
CA ALA A 930 22.48 -16.49 90.85
C ALA A 930 23.03 -16.16 89.46
N PHE A 931 22.19 -15.62 88.59
CA PHE A 931 22.55 -15.18 87.23
C PHE A 931 21.59 -14.06 86.79
N ALA A 932 21.95 -13.36 85.71
CA ALA A 932 21.09 -12.43 84.98
C ALA A 932 21.17 -12.73 83.48
N ASN A 933 20.02 -12.85 82.82
CA ASN A 933 19.91 -12.87 81.37
C ASN A 933 19.73 -11.45 80.84
N LEU A 934 20.42 -11.17 79.77
CA LEU A 934 20.42 -9.92 79.05
C LEU A 934 19.75 -10.21 77.70
N ARG A 935 18.75 -9.41 77.31
CA ARG A 935 18.05 -9.58 76.03
C ARG A 935 17.84 -8.25 75.34
N MET A 936 18.14 -8.22 74.04
CA MET A 936 17.75 -7.15 73.13
C MET A 936 16.92 -7.68 71.97
N THR A 937 15.93 -6.90 71.54
CA THR A 937 15.06 -7.21 70.41
C THR A 937 15.02 -6.02 69.46
N PHE A 938 15.24 -6.25 68.17
CA PHE A 938 15.20 -5.24 67.11
C PHE A 938 14.05 -5.50 66.13
N ARG A 939 13.56 -4.43 65.49
CA ARG A 939 12.58 -4.45 64.40
C ARG A 939 13.23 -4.04 63.07
N GLY A 940 12.61 -4.41 61.95
CA GLY A 940 13.08 -4.10 60.59
C GLY A 940 14.00 -5.16 59.98
N GLY A 941 14.07 -5.21 58.64
CA GLY A 941 14.74 -6.28 57.89
C GLY A 941 16.25 -6.44 58.18
N ALA A 942 16.93 -5.39 58.65
CA ALA A 942 18.35 -5.44 59.03
C ALA A 942 18.61 -6.11 60.40
N ALA A 943 17.57 -6.40 61.19
CA ALA A 943 17.71 -6.92 62.56
C ALA A 943 18.35 -8.31 62.66
N VAL A 944 18.23 -9.11 61.61
CA VAL A 944 18.78 -10.47 61.56
C VAL A 944 20.32 -10.47 61.49
N GLY A 945 20.93 -9.36 61.05
CA GLY A 945 22.39 -9.21 60.87
C GLY A 945 23.09 -8.25 61.85
N ALA A 946 22.42 -7.82 62.92
CA ALA A 946 23.01 -6.89 63.90
C ALA A 946 24.11 -7.55 64.75
N GLN A 947 25.19 -6.81 65.04
CA GLN A 947 26.22 -7.24 65.99
C GLN A 947 26.01 -6.52 67.32
N ILE A 948 25.98 -7.25 68.44
CA ILE A 948 25.65 -6.70 69.76
C ILE A 948 26.64 -7.16 70.82
N GLU A 949 27.14 -6.22 71.60
CA GLU A 949 28.00 -6.42 72.76
C GLU A 949 27.31 -5.88 74.02
N ALA A 950 27.49 -6.56 75.15
CA ALA A 950 26.98 -6.15 76.45
C ALA A 950 28.15 -6.03 77.44
N ARG A 951 28.26 -4.89 78.12
CA ARG A 951 29.23 -4.61 79.19
C ARG A 951 28.50 -4.30 80.50
N ILE A 952 29.08 -4.68 81.63
CA ILE A 952 28.51 -4.47 82.95
C ILE A 952 29.52 -3.73 83.81
N TYR A 953 29.09 -2.61 84.37
CA TYR A 953 29.88 -1.76 85.26
C TYR A 953 29.30 -1.78 86.67
N ASP A 954 30.14 -1.57 87.67
CA ASP A 954 29.68 -1.23 89.00
C ASP A 954 29.27 0.26 89.10
N ILE A 955 28.83 0.70 90.29
CA ILE A 955 28.46 2.11 90.52
C ILE A 955 29.67 3.06 90.53
N ALA A 956 30.90 2.56 90.76
CA ALA A 956 32.11 3.37 90.64
C ALA A 956 32.53 3.56 89.16
N GLY A 957 31.93 2.80 88.24
CA GLY A 957 32.19 2.85 86.80
C GLY A 957 33.30 1.88 86.37
N GLU A 958 33.74 0.97 87.24
CA GLU A 958 34.69 -0.07 86.86
C GLU A 958 34.01 -1.16 86.06
N ASP A 959 34.70 -1.64 85.02
CA ASP A 959 34.20 -2.71 84.15
C ASP A 959 34.31 -4.08 84.82
N VAL A 960 33.15 -4.70 85.04
CA VAL A 960 33.00 -5.94 85.78
C VAL A 960 32.95 -7.14 84.84
N TRP A 961 32.28 -7.02 83.68
CA TRP A 961 32.04 -8.14 82.78
C TRP A 961 31.61 -7.67 81.37
N GLU A 962 32.06 -8.36 80.32
CA GLU A 962 31.63 -8.12 78.93
C GLU A 962 31.36 -9.42 78.17
N THR A 963 30.49 -9.36 77.16
CA THR A 963 30.28 -10.44 76.20
C THR A 963 29.63 -9.98 74.90
N ARG A 964 29.80 -10.75 73.83
CA ARG A 964 28.96 -10.64 72.62
C ARG A 964 27.66 -11.42 72.81
N MET A 965 26.55 -10.82 72.40
CA MET A 965 25.23 -11.44 72.53
C MET A 965 24.95 -12.39 71.36
N ALA A 966 24.37 -13.56 71.65
CA ALA A 966 24.04 -14.57 70.66
C ALA A 966 22.67 -14.29 70.01
N HIS A 967 22.60 -14.36 68.68
CA HIS A 967 21.34 -14.28 67.95
C HIS A 967 20.52 -15.56 68.17
N VAL A 968 19.25 -15.40 68.57
CA VAL A 968 18.35 -16.52 68.88
C VAL A 968 17.12 -16.58 67.96
N GLY A 969 17.04 -15.71 66.95
CA GLY A 969 15.99 -15.68 65.92
C GLY A 969 15.10 -14.43 65.99
N GLY A 970 14.55 -14.02 64.84
CA GLY A 970 13.55 -12.93 64.74
C GLY A 970 14.05 -11.56 65.21
N GLY A 971 15.36 -11.27 65.10
CA GLY A 971 15.94 -10.01 65.59
C GLY A 971 16.18 -9.95 67.10
N ILE A 972 16.12 -11.10 67.79
CA ILE A 972 16.34 -11.23 69.24
C ILE A 972 17.76 -11.72 69.51
N TYR A 973 18.43 -11.07 70.46
CA TYR A 973 19.78 -11.41 70.91
C TYR A 973 19.81 -11.58 72.42
N GLN A 974 20.55 -12.58 72.91
CA GLN A 974 20.62 -12.92 74.32
C GLN A 974 22.03 -13.25 74.80
N ALA A 975 22.29 -12.93 76.06
CA ALA A 975 23.48 -13.36 76.80
C ALA A 975 23.11 -13.66 78.25
N ARG A 976 23.91 -14.49 78.91
CA ARG A 976 23.74 -14.82 80.33
C ARG A 976 24.99 -14.46 81.10
N TRP A 977 24.81 -13.77 82.23
CA TRP A 977 25.85 -13.44 83.18
C TRP A 977 25.65 -14.15 84.50
N ASP A 978 26.63 -14.95 84.94
CA ASP A 978 26.57 -15.71 86.19
C ASP A 978 27.09 -14.91 87.42
N LEU A 979 26.99 -13.58 87.36
CA LEU A 979 27.38 -12.66 88.45
C LEU A 979 28.85 -12.82 88.86
N LYS A 980 29.75 -12.98 87.89
CA LYS A 980 31.19 -13.09 88.12
C LYS A 980 31.93 -11.99 87.38
N SER A 981 33.01 -11.48 87.97
CA SER A 981 33.89 -10.53 87.30
C SER A 981 34.65 -11.20 86.15
N ARG A 982 35.32 -10.41 85.31
CA ARG A 982 36.26 -10.89 84.26
C ARG A 982 37.32 -11.87 84.78
N HIS A 983 37.70 -11.76 86.05
CA HIS A 983 38.66 -12.68 86.70
C HIS A 983 38.01 -13.91 87.35
N GLY A 984 36.70 -14.11 87.15
CA GLY A 984 35.96 -15.29 87.63
C GLY A 984 35.51 -15.21 89.10
N HIS A 985 35.78 -14.10 89.79
CA HIS A 985 35.37 -13.91 91.18
C HIS A 985 33.90 -13.49 91.30
N ALA A 986 33.26 -13.89 92.39
CA ALA A 986 31.91 -13.47 92.71
C ALA A 986 31.85 -11.95 92.92
N VAL A 987 30.98 -11.26 92.17
CA VAL A 987 30.70 -9.83 92.37
C VAL A 987 29.90 -9.58 93.65
N ALA A 988 30.06 -8.39 94.24
CA ALA A 988 29.44 -7.99 95.51
C ALA A 988 27.94 -7.67 95.37
N ASN A 989 27.22 -7.69 96.49
CA ASN A 989 25.84 -7.21 96.55
C ASN A 989 25.82 -5.69 96.33
N GLY A 990 25.00 -5.22 95.38
CA GLY A 990 25.01 -3.82 94.97
C GLY A 990 24.28 -3.56 93.66
N ALA A 991 24.28 -2.29 93.23
CA ALA A 991 23.74 -1.87 91.95
C ALA A 991 24.83 -1.88 90.87
N TYR A 992 24.45 -2.35 89.68
CA TYR A 992 25.28 -2.46 88.49
C TYR A 992 24.57 -1.83 87.29
N ILE A 993 25.34 -1.39 86.32
CA ILE A 993 24.85 -0.81 85.06
C ILE A 993 25.26 -1.75 83.93
N VAL A 994 24.28 -2.25 83.20
CA VAL A 994 24.49 -2.95 81.94
C VAL A 994 24.42 -1.93 80.81
N GLU A 995 25.43 -1.90 79.96
CA GLU A 995 25.47 -1.17 78.70
C GLU A 995 25.44 -2.14 77.54
N PHE A 996 24.60 -1.87 76.56
CA PHE A 996 24.53 -2.59 75.31
C PHE A 996 25.01 -1.70 74.18
N GLU A 997 25.88 -2.21 73.33
CA GLU A 997 26.31 -1.57 72.09
C GLU A 997 25.90 -2.45 70.90
N ALA A 998 25.13 -1.90 69.96
CA ALA A 998 24.65 -2.62 68.79
C ALA A 998 25.01 -1.89 67.51
N THR A 999 25.51 -2.60 66.51
CA THR A 999 25.82 -2.05 65.18
C THR A 999 25.13 -2.84 64.07
N ALA A 1000 24.43 -2.14 63.17
CA ALA A 1000 23.86 -2.72 61.95
C ALA A 1000 23.80 -1.67 60.84
N ASN A 1001 24.15 -2.04 59.60
CA ASN A 1001 24.12 -1.16 58.42
C ASN A 1001 24.79 0.22 58.61
N GLY A 1002 25.89 0.28 59.39
CA GLY A 1002 26.65 1.52 59.64
C GLY A 1002 26.09 2.41 60.75
N GLU A 1003 24.97 2.06 61.37
CA GLU A 1003 24.42 2.75 62.55
C GLU A 1003 24.82 2.03 63.84
N SER A 1004 25.16 2.81 64.88
CA SER A 1004 25.52 2.32 66.22
C SER A 1004 24.52 2.82 67.27
N TRP A 1005 24.07 1.92 68.14
CA TRP A 1005 23.14 2.19 69.23
C TRP A 1005 23.76 1.79 70.56
N THR A 1006 23.64 2.67 71.56
CA THR A 1006 24.06 2.38 72.93
C THR A 1006 22.87 2.49 73.86
N GLU A 1007 22.60 1.46 74.67
CA GLU A 1007 21.48 1.45 75.61
C GLU A 1007 21.92 0.97 76.99
N ARG A 1008 21.51 1.67 78.06
CA ARG A 1008 21.89 1.32 79.44
C ARG A 1008 20.71 0.86 80.28
N ARG A 1009 20.94 -0.13 81.14
CA ARG A 1009 19.96 -0.67 82.11
C ARG A 1009 20.60 -0.83 83.48
N LYS A 1010 19.84 -0.49 84.52
CA LYS A 1010 20.26 -0.72 85.91
C LYS A 1010 19.81 -2.10 86.37
N MET A 1011 20.68 -2.81 87.08
CA MET A 1011 20.35 -4.05 87.76
C MET A 1011 20.91 -4.08 89.18
N ALA A 1012 20.27 -4.83 90.06
CA ALA A 1012 20.75 -5.08 91.41
C ALA A 1012 21.19 -6.53 91.55
N VAL A 1013 22.27 -6.77 92.29
CA VAL A 1013 22.74 -8.10 92.67
C VAL A 1013 22.53 -8.29 94.16
N LEU A 1014 21.83 -9.35 94.53
CA LEU A 1014 21.51 -9.75 95.90
C LEU A 1014 21.80 -11.24 96.05
N ARG A 1015 23.07 -11.58 96.24
CA ARG A 1015 23.52 -12.91 96.62
C ARG A 1015 23.19 -13.23 98.07
#